data_AF-A0A353LHR2-F1
#
_entry.id   AF-A0A353LHR2-F1
#
_cell.length_a   1.000
_cell.length_b   1.000
_cell.length_c   1.000
_cell.angle_alpha   90.00
_cell.angle_beta   90.00
_cell.angle_gamma   90.00
#
_symmetry.space_group_name_H-M   'P 1'
#
loop_
_entity.id
_entity.type
_entity.pdbx_description
1 polymer ?
#
loop_
_entity_poly.entity_id
_entity_poly.type
_entity_poly.pdbx_seq_one_letter_code
_entity_poly.pdbx_strand_id
1 'polypeptide(L)'
;MKIKEILESRILILDGAMGTMIQRYKLTEEEYRGEQFRDAAKLQKGNNDLLSITQPKIIDEIHRSYLAAGADIIETNTFNANAISMDDYGMAHLVREINASAAQIARKAADEFTAQNPRKPRFVAGSIGPTNKTASMSPDVENPMYRAVTFDDLRDVYYEQIDALVENGVDILLIETIFDTLNAKAALFATHEVGKKRGRNIPVSLSVTLSDKAGRTLSGQTIDAFLASVSHANLLSVGLNCSFGASDMKPYVKQLRRVSPFYLSAYPNAGLPNQLGEYDETPEKMASQIREFIDEGLVNIVGGCCGTTPEHIAKYVEIVADVVPPAPVEQPRLMRLSGLEEFVLTPGINFVNIGERCNVAGSRRFLRLIQEKKYEEALQIARKQVEDGAQVIDINMDDGLLDGVQEMTRFLNLLASDPDISRVPVMIDSSKWEVIEAGLKCMQGKCIVNSISLKNGEVEFLEEAGKVMSYGAAVVVMAFDEKGQADTYGRRIEICERAYRLLVGNGFPPQDIIFDPNVLAIATGMEEHRNYAVDYLESVKWIKSNLPGAKVSGGVSNLSFSFRGNNYVREAIHSVFLYHAVQAGMDMGIVNPTESVLYEDIPAEVKELVEDIIFNRREDATERMMEYAQSIKNKTPEESKEKVLEWRSLPLEER
;
A
#
# COMPACT_ATOMS: atom_id res chain seq x y z
N MET A 1 6.91 21.38 24.48
CA MET A 1 7.78 20.24 24.08
C MET A 1 7.01 19.43 23.06
N LYS A 2 7.61 19.09 21.92
CA LYS A 2 6.92 18.32 20.88
C LYS A 2 6.91 16.84 21.27
N ILE A 3 5.82 16.13 21.02
CA ILE A 3 5.69 14.71 21.42
C ILE A 3 6.84 13.83 20.91
N LYS A 4 7.33 14.08 19.69
CA LYS A 4 8.47 13.37 19.09
C LYS A 4 9.75 13.48 19.93
N GLU A 5 10.04 14.66 20.49
CA GLU A 5 11.21 14.87 21.35
C GLU A 5 11.12 14.06 22.65
N ILE A 6 9.90 13.81 23.14
CA ILE A 6 9.68 13.04 24.37
C ILE A 6 9.88 11.55 24.10
N LEU A 7 9.39 11.04 22.97
CA LEU A 7 9.54 9.64 22.54
C LEU A 7 11.00 9.20 22.39
N GLU A 8 11.92 10.14 22.16
CA GLU A 8 13.37 9.88 22.13
C GLU A 8 13.97 9.64 23.52
N SER A 9 13.30 10.10 24.58
CA SER A 9 13.85 10.14 25.95
C SER A 9 13.14 9.24 26.95
N ARG A 10 11.85 8.93 26.73
CA ARG A 10 11.06 8.03 27.58
C ARG A 10 9.92 7.37 26.81
N ILE A 11 9.45 6.24 27.33
CA ILE A 11 8.20 5.60 26.89
C ILE A 11 7.01 6.48 27.32
N LEU A 12 6.06 6.70 26.42
CA LEU A 12 4.81 7.40 26.70
C LEU A 12 3.71 6.41 27.09
N ILE A 13 2.82 6.85 27.97
CA ILE A 13 1.65 6.07 28.38
C ILE A 13 0.39 6.60 27.68
N LEU A 14 -0.23 5.79 26.83
CA LEU A 14 -1.59 5.99 26.33
C LEU A 14 -2.59 5.56 27.42
N ASP A 15 -3.81 6.10 27.39
CA ASP A 15 -4.86 5.72 28.33
C ASP A 15 -5.42 4.32 28.06
N GLY A 16 -6.54 4.01 28.72
CA GLY A 16 -7.23 2.73 28.61
C GLY A 16 -8.58 2.88 27.90
N ALA A 17 -9.41 1.85 27.98
CA ALA A 17 -10.69 1.84 27.26
C ALA A 17 -11.73 2.87 27.77
N MET A 18 -12.14 3.76 26.87
CA MET A 18 -13.31 4.62 27.06
C MET A 18 -14.62 3.82 27.14
N GLY A 19 -14.85 2.90 26.18
CA GLY A 19 -16.12 2.18 26.06
C GLY A 19 -16.47 1.32 27.28
N THR A 20 -15.54 0.53 27.79
CA THR A 20 -15.79 -0.31 28.99
C THR A 20 -15.89 0.52 30.27
N MET A 21 -15.30 1.72 30.32
CA MET A 21 -15.49 2.66 31.43
C MET A 21 -16.91 3.26 31.41
N ILE A 22 -17.42 3.66 30.24
CA ILE A 22 -18.81 4.12 30.07
C ILE A 22 -19.82 3.04 30.52
N GLN A 23 -19.58 1.77 30.18
CA GLN A 23 -20.47 0.67 30.56
C GLN A 23 -20.68 0.53 32.08
N ARG A 24 -19.71 0.95 32.90
CA ARG A 24 -19.81 0.90 34.38
C ARG A 24 -20.86 1.83 34.96
N TYR A 25 -21.18 2.92 34.25
CA TYR A 25 -22.24 3.85 34.65
C TYR A 25 -23.65 3.28 34.40
N LYS A 26 -23.77 2.16 33.65
CA LYS A 26 -25.03 1.45 33.38
C LYS A 26 -26.14 2.36 32.85
N LEU A 27 -25.76 3.31 31.98
CA LEU A 27 -26.65 4.32 31.43
C LEU A 27 -27.87 3.69 30.72
N THR A 28 -29.01 4.32 30.92
CA THR A 28 -30.30 4.03 30.29
C THR A 28 -30.40 4.71 28.93
N GLU A 29 -31.36 4.26 28.11
CA GLU A 29 -31.65 4.89 26.81
C GLU A 29 -31.95 6.40 26.93
N GLU A 30 -32.67 6.81 27.98
CA GLU A 30 -33.00 8.22 28.24
C GLU A 30 -31.73 9.05 28.51
N GLU A 31 -30.77 8.49 29.23
CA GLU A 31 -29.49 9.16 29.51
C GLU A 31 -28.61 9.26 28.25
N TYR A 32 -28.60 8.26 27.37
CA TYR A 32 -27.91 8.36 26.08
C TYR A 32 -28.50 9.47 25.20
N ARG A 33 -29.83 9.59 25.16
CA ARG A 33 -30.54 10.64 24.40
C ARG A 33 -30.31 12.04 24.98
N GLY A 34 -30.19 12.14 26.31
CA GLY A 34 -30.23 13.42 27.00
C GLY A 34 -31.49 14.22 26.67
N GLU A 35 -31.46 15.54 26.92
CA GLU A 35 -32.59 16.41 26.60
C GLU A 35 -32.72 16.68 25.10
N GLN A 36 -31.59 16.84 24.40
CA GLN A 36 -31.53 17.26 23.00
C GLN A 36 -32.09 16.22 22.03
N PHE A 37 -31.96 14.91 22.34
CA PHE A 37 -32.35 13.82 21.44
C PHE A 37 -33.45 12.94 22.03
N ARG A 38 -34.26 13.48 22.94
CA ARG A 38 -35.37 12.76 23.59
C ARG A 38 -36.30 12.06 22.58
N ASP A 39 -36.59 12.72 21.47
CA ASP A 39 -37.49 12.24 20.42
C ASP A 39 -36.76 11.55 19.25
N ALA A 40 -35.49 11.14 19.44
CA ALA A 40 -34.75 10.42 18.41
C ALA A 40 -35.49 9.15 17.95
N ALA A 41 -35.59 8.99 16.63
CA ALA A 41 -36.33 7.88 16.01
C ALA A 41 -35.67 6.52 16.22
N LYS A 42 -34.33 6.48 16.29
CA LYS A 42 -33.55 5.27 16.57
C LYS A 42 -33.09 5.24 18.03
N LEU A 43 -32.89 4.04 18.57
CA LEU A 43 -32.30 3.87 19.91
C LEU A 43 -30.87 4.39 19.91
N GLN A 44 -30.48 5.10 20.97
CA GLN A 44 -29.15 5.69 21.11
C GLN A 44 -28.24 4.93 22.08
N LYS A 45 -28.79 3.98 22.86
CA LYS A 45 -27.99 3.14 23.74
C LYS A 45 -26.93 2.37 22.95
N GLY A 46 -25.66 2.57 23.31
CA GLY A 46 -24.50 2.04 22.59
C GLY A 46 -23.77 3.06 21.72
N ASN A 47 -24.40 4.22 21.44
CA ASN A 47 -23.77 5.36 20.78
C ASN A 47 -22.89 6.13 21.79
N ASN A 48 -21.75 5.55 22.15
CA ASN A 48 -20.85 6.10 23.17
C ASN A 48 -20.32 7.49 22.78
N ASP A 49 -20.05 7.72 21.49
CA ASP A 49 -19.53 8.97 20.96
C ASP A 49 -20.48 10.14 21.23
N LEU A 50 -21.80 9.93 21.12
CA LEU A 50 -22.84 10.93 21.41
C LEU A 50 -22.81 11.43 22.87
N LEU A 51 -22.30 10.62 23.81
CA LEU A 51 -22.18 11.01 25.21
C LEU A 51 -21.25 12.20 25.43
N SER A 52 -20.39 12.53 24.46
CA SER A 52 -19.61 13.78 24.47
C SER A 52 -20.50 15.03 24.43
N ILE A 53 -21.74 14.92 23.93
CA ILE A 53 -22.76 15.98 23.94
C ILE A 53 -23.74 15.78 25.10
N THR A 54 -24.27 14.57 25.27
CA THR A 54 -25.40 14.32 26.19
C THR A 54 -24.97 14.07 27.63
N GLN A 55 -23.76 13.53 27.85
CA GLN A 55 -23.20 13.22 29.16
C GLN A 55 -21.73 13.69 29.29
N PRO A 56 -21.41 14.97 28.98
CA PRO A 56 -20.02 15.45 28.87
C PRO A 56 -19.25 15.34 30.19
N LYS A 57 -19.95 15.39 31.33
CA LYS A 57 -19.34 15.23 32.65
C LYS A 57 -18.78 13.83 32.88
N ILE A 58 -19.45 12.79 32.39
CA ILE A 58 -18.98 11.40 32.51
C ILE A 58 -17.71 11.22 31.68
N ILE A 59 -17.69 11.76 30.46
CA ILE A 59 -16.51 11.69 29.57
C ILE A 59 -15.32 12.46 30.18
N ASP A 60 -15.54 13.66 30.71
CA ASP A 60 -14.52 14.43 31.44
C ASP A 60 -13.98 13.67 32.67
N GLU A 61 -14.84 13.03 33.46
CA GLU A 61 -14.45 12.22 34.61
C GLU A 61 -13.55 11.04 34.21
N ILE A 62 -13.90 10.33 33.14
CA ILE A 62 -13.10 9.21 32.63
C ILE A 62 -11.70 9.70 32.19
N HIS A 63 -11.60 10.76 31.39
CA HIS A 63 -10.28 11.30 31.00
C HIS A 63 -9.45 11.71 32.21
N ARG A 64 -10.05 12.39 33.18
CA ARG A 64 -9.35 12.80 34.42
C ARG A 64 -8.87 11.60 35.22
N SER A 65 -9.63 10.50 35.24
CA SER A 65 -9.22 9.28 35.94
C SER A 65 -7.94 8.67 35.33
N TYR A 66 -7.83 8.63 34.00
CA TYR A 66 -6.62 8.14 33.32
C TYR A 66 -5.44 9.11 33.45
N LEU A 67 -5.68 10.42 33.37
CA LEU A 67 -4.65 11.43 33.60
C LEU A 67 -4.11 11.39 35.04
N ALA A 68 -4.99 11.15 36.03
CA ALA A 68 -4.62 10.98 37.43
C ALA A 68 -3.84 9.67 37.66
N ALA A 69 -4.19 8.59 36.96
CA ALA A 69 -3.41 7.35 36.94
C ALA A 69 -2.03 7.52 36.28
N GLY A 70 -1.85 8.59 35.49
CA GLY A 70 -0.56 9.02 34.97
C GLY A 70 -0.39 8.84 33.46
N ALA A 71 -1.47 8.67 32.70
CA ALA A 71 -1.45 8.73 31.24
C ALA A 71 -0.76 10.02 30.74
N ASP A 72 -0.02 9.90 29.65
CA ASP A 72 0.60 11.00 28.90
C ASP A 72 -0.25 11.44 27.72
N ILE A 73 -0.92 10.48 27.08
CA ILE A 73 -1.79 10.66 25.92
C ILE A 73 -3.17 10.15 26.33
N ILE A 74 -4.22 10.94 26.05
CA ILE A 74 -5.61 10.49 26.17
C ILE A 74 -6.28 10.53 24.80
N GLU A 75 -7.08 9.52 24.51
CA GLU A 75 -7.85 9.42 23.28
C GLU A 75 -9.16 10.21 23.40
N THR A 76 -9.60 10.88 22.33
CA THR A 76 -10.93 11.47 22.28
C THR A 76 -12.01 10.38 22.23
N ASN A 77 -13.19 10.63 22.80
CA ASN A 77 -14.35 9.74 22.67
C ASN A 77 -15.00 9.88 21.28
N THR A 78 -14.29 9.45 20.23
CA THR A 78 -14.65 9.68 18.81
C THR A 78 -14.41 8.47 17.90
N PHE A 79 -14.24 7.28 18.46
CA PHE A 79 -13.96 6.06 17.71
C PHE A 79 -14.94 5.83 16.54
N ASN A 80 -16.24 6.08 16.76
CA ASN A 80 -17.29 5.93 15.75
C ASN A 80 -17.89 7.28 15.30
N ALA A 81 -17.31 8.42 15.68
CA ALA A 81 -17.83 9.75 15.36
C ALA A 81 -17.58 10.13 13.89
N ASN A 82 -18.14 9.35 12.97
CA ASN A 82 -18.05 9.51 11.53
C ASN A 82 -19.42 9.23 10.89
N ALA A 83 -19.67 9.73 9.68
CA ALA A 83 -21.01 9.72 9.09
C ALA A 83 -21.55 8.29 8.86
N ILE A 84 -20.69 7.33 8.49
CA ILE A 84 -21.08 5.93 8.26
C ILE A 84 -21.55 5.29 9.57
N SER A 85 -20.74 5.34 10.62
CA SER A 85 -21.08 4.72 11.91
C SER A 85 -22.24 5.44 12.60
N MET A 86 -22.32 6.77 12.49
CA MET A 86 -23.40 7.55 13.11
C MET A 86 -24.74 7.39 12.38
N ASP A 87 -24.77 6.98 11.12
CA ASP A 87 -26.03 6.70 10.40
C ASP A 87 -26.80 5.52 11.00
N ASP A 88 -26.13 4.52 11.56
CA ASP A 88 -26.76 3.41 12.31
C ASP A 88 -27.67 3.94 13.42
N TYR A 89 -27.30 5.08 14.03
CA TYR A 89 -28.04 5.78 15.08
C TYR A 89 -28.88 6.97 14.58
N GLY A 90 -28.82 7.30 13.29
CA GLY A 90 -29.52 8.46 12.70
C GLY A 90 -28.89 9.81 13.04
N MET A 91 -27.59 9.80 13.39
CA MET A 91 -26.86 10.95 13.92
C MET A 91 -25.73 11.43 12.99
N ALA A 92 -25.71 11.00 11.72
CA ALA A 92 -24.67 11.38 10.76
C ALA A 92 -24.51 12.91 10.61
N HIS A 93 -25.58 13.69 10.77
CA HIS A 93 -25.55 15.15 10.72
C HIS A 93 -24.84 15.82 11.92
N LEU A 94 -24.50 15.06 12.97
CA LEU A 94 -23.85 15.56 14.19
C LEU A 94 -22.35 15.27 14.23
N VAL A 95 -21.77 14.67 13.19
CA VAL A 95 -20.35 14.25 13.17
C VAL A 95 -19.41 15.37 13.62
N ARG A 96 -19.55 16.57 13.06
CA ARG A 96 -18.71 17.71 13.47
C ARG A 96 -18.91 18.11 14.93
N GLU A 97 -20.15 18.14 15.41
CA GLU A 97 -20.47 18.57 16.78
C GLU A 97 -19.98 17.56 17.83
N ILE A 98 -20.12 16.26 17.54
CA ILE A 98 -19.64 15.18 18.40
C ILE A 98 -18.10 15.25 18.51
N ASN A 99 -17.40 15.33 17.38
CA ASN A 99 -15.94 15.42 17.38
C ASN A 99 -15.42 16.68 18.06
N ALA A 100 -16.07 17.82 17.82
CA ALA A 100 -15.70 19.08 18.47
C ALA A 100 -15.87 18.99 19.98
N SER A 101 -17.02 18.51 20.45
CA SER A 101 -17.30 18.38 21.89
C SER A 101 -16.32 17.42 22.56
N ALA A 102 -16.08 16.25 21.96
CA ALA A 102 -15.14 15.26 22.48
C ALA A 102 -13.71 15.80 22.56
N ALA A 103 -13.23 16.45 21.50
CA ALA A 103 -11.90 17.05 21.47
C ALA A 103 -11.74 18.17 22.52
N GLN A 104 -12.75 19.02 22.68
CA GLN A 104 -12.73 20.10 23.67
C GLN A 104 -12.70 19.59 25.11
N ILE A 105 -13.47 18.53 25.42
CA ILE A 105 -13.46 17.89 26.74
C ILE A 105 -12.06 17.33 27.06
N ALA A 106 -11.50 16.53 26.14
CA ALA A 106 -10.17 15.95 26.32
C ALA A 106 -9.08 17.04 26.42
N ARG A 107 -9.11 18.05 25.54
CA ARG A 107 -8.16 19.18 25.53
C ARG A 107 -8.17 19.93 26.85
N LYS A 108 -9.36 20.26 27.37
CA LYS A 108 -9.51 20.94 28.65
C LYS A 108 -8.87 20.13 29.79
N ALA A 109 -9.16 18.83 29.88
CA ALA A 109 -8.58 17.98 30.91
C ALA A 109 -7.05 17.89 30.78
N ALA A 110 -6.53 17.70 29.56
CA ALA A 110 -5.09 17.62 29.30
C ALA A 110 -4.36 18.93 29.63
N ASP A 111 -4.95 20.09 29.32
CA ASP A 111 -4.37 21.40 29.62
C ASP A 111 -4.31 21.66 31.13
N GLU A 112 -5.37 21.34 31.87
CA GLU A 112 -5.41 21.51 33.32
C GLU A 112 -4.36 20.63 34.02
N PHE A 113 -4.20 19.37 33.61
CA PHE A 113 -3.16 18.48 34.15
C PHE A 113 -1.74 18.90 33.74
N THR A 114 -1.57 19.43 32.53
CA THR A 114 -0.29 20.00 32.07
C THR A 114 0.07 21.24 32.88
N ALA A 115 -0.89 22.12 33.17
CA ALA A 115 -0.67 23.30 33.99
C ALA A 115 -0.26 22.95 35.43
N GLN A 116 -0.81 21.87 35.99
CA GLN A 116 -0.44 21.36 37.31
C GLN A 116 0.98 20.75 37.35
N ASN A 117 1.43 20.14 36.26
CA ASN A 117 2.79 19.60 36.14
C ASN A 117 3.41 19.90 34.76
N PRO A 118 3.96 21.10 34.54
CA PRO A 118 4.47 21.50 33.22
C PRO A 118 5.63 20.66 32.68
N ARG A 119 6.32 19.90 33.54
CA ARG A 119 7.42 19.01 33.13
C ARG A 119 6.92 17.75 32.42
N LYS A 120 5.65 17.42 32.61
CA LYS A 120 4.98 16.32 31.93
C LYS A 120 3.83 17.00 31.15
N PRO A 121 3.97 17.31 29.85
CA PRO A 121 2.82 17.73 29.06
C PRO A 121 1.86 16.56 28.84
N ARG A 122 0.58 16.85 28.61
CA ARG A 122 -0.45 15.88 28.22
C ARG A 122 -0.91 16.14 26.81
N PHE A 123 -1.05 15.06 26.05
CA PHE A 123 -1.42 15.11 24.64
C PHE A 123 -2.81 14.52 24.44
N VAL A 124 -3.53 15.08 23.47
CA VAL A 124 -4.83 14.56 23.03
C VAL A 124 -4.66 13.88 21.69
N ALA A 125 -4.99 12.59 21.63
CA ALA A 125 -5.08 11.83 20.38
C ALA A 125 -6.52 11.86 19.88
N GLY A 126 -6.74 12.36 18.67
CA GLY A 126 -8.01 12.22 17.97
C GLY A 126 -8.20 10.77 17.55
N SER A 127 -9.00 9.99 18.28
CA SER A 127 -9.30 8.59 17.96
C SER A 127 -10.21 8.51 16.73
N ILE A 128 -9.78 7.76 15.73
CA ILE A 128 -10.45 7.54 14.46
C ILE A 128 -10.54 6.04 14.24
N GLY A 129 -11.71 5.47 14.47
CA GLY A 129 -11.98 4.05 14.23
C GLY A 129 -12.21 3.74 12.74
N PRO A 130 -12.29 2.45 12.37
CA PRO A 130 -12.26 1.99 10.98
C PRO A 130 -13.61 2.08 10.23
N THR A 131 -14.64 2.66 10.83
CA THR A 131 -16.08 2.53 10.47
C THR A 131 -16.62 1.09 10.64
N ASN A 132 -17.87 0.84 10.25
CA ASN A 132 -18.47 -0.50 10.18
C ASN A 132 -18.50 -1.07 8.74
N LYS A 133 -17.83 -0.44 7.76
CA LYS A 133 -17.78 -0.85 6.35
C LYS A 133 -16.34 -1.10 5.88
N THR A 134 -16.19 -1.96 4.88
CA THR A 134 -14.91 -2.31 4.24
C THR A 134 -14.92 -1.80 2.80
N ALA A 135 -13.78 -1.31 2.32
CA ALA A 135 -13.60 -0.94 0.91
C ALA A 135 -12.84 -2.01 0.12
N SER A 136 -12.02 -2.85 0.78
CA SER A 136 -11.25 -3.88 0.09
C SER A 136 -12.01 -5.19 -0.13
N MET A 137 -13.09 -5.44 0.62
CA MET A 137 -13.86 -6.69 0.60
C MET A 137 -15.33 -6.46 0.28
N SER A 138 -15.95 -7.40 -0.42
CA SER A 138 -17.41 -7.41 -0.60
C SER A 138 -18.11 -7.91 0.66
N PRO A 139 -19.20 -7.26 1.11
CA PRO A 139 -20.09 -7.82 2.12
C PRO A 139 -21.04 -8.88 1.55
N ASP A 140 -21.13 -9.01 0.23
CA ASP A 140 -21.97 -9.99 -0.47
C ASP A 140 -21.08 -11.07 -1.08
N VAL A 141 -21.15 -12.28 -0.51
CA VAL A 141 -20.35 -13.44 -0.92
C VAL A 141 -20.68 -13.87 -2.35
N GLU A 142 -21.92 -13.67 -2.81
CA GLU A 142 -22.34 -14.03 -4.16
C GLU A 142 -21.92 -12.99 -5.21
N ASN A 143 -21.48 -11.80 -4.76
CA ASN A 143 -21.01 -10.73 -5.62
C ASN A 143 -19.65 -10.19 -5.13
N PRO A 144 -18.54 -10.89 -5.41
CA PRO A 144 -17.20 -10.50 -4.96
C PRO A 144 -16.73 -9.14 -5.51
N MET A 145 -17.33 -8.63 -6.59
CA MET A 145 -17.02 -7.32 -7.17
C MET A 145 -17.70 -6.15 -6.44
N TYR A 146 -18.77 -6.40 -5.68
CA TYR A 146 -19.53 -5.37 -4.99
C TYR A 146 -18.75 -4.77 -3.82
N ARG A 147 -18.98 -3.48 -3.55
CA ARG A 147 -18.47 -2.78 -2.38
C ARG A 147 -19.60 -1.93 -1.79
N ALA A 148 -19.79 -1.99 -0.48
CA ALA A 148 -20.81 -1.18 0.20
C ALA A 148 -20.40 0.28 0.33
N VAL A 149 -19.09 0.56 0.29
CA VAL A 149 -18.50 1.89 0.30
C VAL A 149 -17.30 1.91 -0.63
N THR A 150 -17.01 3.07 -1.20
CA THR A 150 -15.85 3.31 -2.05
C THR A 150 -14.74 4.03 -1.27
N PHE A 151 -13.55 4.11 -1.86
CA PHE A 151 -12.46 4.92 -1.32
C PHE A 151 -12.86 6.39 -1.17
N ASP A 152 -13.59 6.95 -2.13
CA ASP A 152 -14.03 8.35 -2.10
C ASP A 152 -15.04 8.59 -0.96
N ASP A 153 -15.99 7.66 -0.76
CA ASP A 153 -16.94 7.73 0.37
C ASP A 153 -16.18 7.77 1.71
N LEU A 154 -15.20 6.87 1.88
CA LEU A 154 -14.38 6.81 3.08
C LEU A 154 -13.50 8.05 3.24
N ARG A 155 -12.88 8.55 2.17
CA ARG A 155 -12.11 9.80 2.19
C ARG A 155 -12.97 10.92 2.74
N ASP A 156 -14.19 11.09 2.23
CA ASP A 156 -15.08 12.19 2.64
C ASP A 156 -15.52 12.05 4.10
N VAL A 157 -15.85 10.82 4.53
CA VAL A 157 -16.20 10.48 5.91
C VAL A 157 -15.05 10.81 6.88
N TYR A 158 -13.83 10.37 6.56
CA TYR A 158 -12.66 10.67 7.38
C TYR A 158 -12.28 12.14 7.33
N TYR A 159 -12.40 12.80 6.18
CA TYR A 159 -12.11 14.22 6.03
C TYR A 159 -12.96 15.06 6.99
N GLU A 160 -14.27 14.81 7.06
CA GLU A 160 -15.17 15.55 7.95
C GLU A 160 -14.76 15.37 9.42
N GLN A 161 -14.51 14.13 9.84
CA GLN A 161 -14.09 13.80 11.20
C GLN A 161 -12.75 14.45 11.55
N ILE A 162 -11.73 14.23 10.72
CA ILE A 162 -10.37 14.74 10.93
C ILE A 162 -10.38 16.27 10.95
N ASP A 163 -11.06 16.92 10.01
CA ASP A 163 -11.13 18.39 9.96
C ASP A 163 -11.72 18.97 11.25
N ALA A 164 -12.76 18.33 11.82
CA ALA A 164 -13.35 18.74 13.09
C ALA A 164 -12.43 18.50 14.30
N LEU A 165 -11.74 17.35 14.37
CA LEU A 165 -10.77 17.06 15.44
C LEU A 165 -9.60 18.06 15.42
N VAL A 166 -9.03 18.30 14.25
CA VAL A 166 -7.89 19.20 14.06
C VAL A 166 -8.25 20.66 14.37
N GLU A 167 -9.46 21.08 14.02
CA GLU A 167 -9.99 22.41 14.38
C GLU A 167 -10.02 22.61 15.89
N ASN A 168 -10.31 21.56 16.65
CA ASN A 168 -10.51 21.60 18.10
C ASN A 168 -9.27 21.19 18.91
N GLY A 169 -8.09 21.15 18.26
CA GLY A 169 -6.81 21.16 18.97
C GLY A 169 -6.30 19.81 19.46
N VAL A 170 -6.61 18.72 18.75
CA VAL A 170 -5.91 17.44 18.95
C VAL A 170 -4.42 17.57 18.58
N ASP A 171 -3.56 16.87 19.31
CA ASP A 171 -2.11 16.88 19.10
C ASP A 171 -1.63 15.79 18.13
N ILE A 172 -2.40 14.70 18.03
CA ILE A 172 -2.11 13.50 17.23
C ILE A 172 -3.41 13.03 16.59
N LEU A 173 -3.36 12.52 15.37
CA LEU A 173 -4.45 11.73 14.79
C LEU A 173 -4.11 10.26 14.97
N LEU A 174 -4.95 9.52 15.70
CA LEU A 174 -4.79 8.09 15.96
C LEU A 174 -5.82 7.33 15.13
N ILE A 175 -5.40 6.81 13.98
CA ILE A 175 -6.22 5.92 13.16
C ILE A 175 -5.99 4.50 13.67
N GLU A 176 -7.00 3.92 14.31
CA GLU A 176 -6.81 2.73 15.12
C GLU A 176 -7.82 1.61 14.86
N THR A 177 -7.51 0.42 15.38
CA THR A 177 -8.28 -0.80 15.15
C THR A 177 -8.47 -1.05 13.65
N ILE A 178 -7.43 -0.77 12.86
CA ILE A 178 -7.48 -0.90 11.41
C ILE A 178 -7.64 -2.39 11.07
N PHE A 179 -8.81 -2.77 10.57
CA PHE A 179 -9.09 -4.12 10.06
C PHE A 179 -8.94 -4.21 8.53
N ASP A 180 -9.07 -3.07 7.83
CA ASP A 180 -8.99 -2.93 6.37
C ASP A 180 -7.99 -1.82 6.03
N THR A 181 -6.89 -2.19 5.37
CA THR A 181 -5.84 -1.25 5.00
C THR A 181 -6.30 -0.21 3.98
N LEU A 182 -7.28 -0.53 3.12
CA LEU A 182 -7.80 0.43 2.16
C LEU A 182 -8.56 1.57 2.87
N ASN A 183 -9.27 1.25 3.95
CA ASN A 183 -9.89 2.27 4.82
C ASN A 183 -8.83 3.17 5.45
N ALA A 184 -7.75 2.59 5.98
CA ALA A 184 -6.65 3.37 6.55
C ALA A 184 -5.98 4.27 5.50
N LYS A 185 -5.79 3.79 4.27
CA LYS A 185 -5.28 4.62 3.16
C LYS A 185 -6.21 5.80 2.84
N ALA A 186 -7.53 5.60 2.88
CA ALA A 186 -8.48 6.70 2.72
C ALA A 186 -8.40 7.73 3.86
N ALA A 187 -8.23 7.28 5.10
CA ALA A 187 -8.02 8.16 6.26
C ALA A 187 -6.69 8.94 6.17
N LEU A 188 -5.61 8.30 5.72
CA LEU A 188 -4.32 8.94 5.47
C LEU A 188 -4.41 9.99 4.35
N PHE A 189 -5.14 9.67 3.28
CA PHE A 189 -5.39 10.62 2.19
C PHE A 189 -6.15 11.85 2.69
N ALA A 190 -7.24 11.65 3.44
CA ALA A 190 -8.00 12.72 4.07
C ALA A 190 -7.15 13.55 5.05
N THR A 191 -6.27 12.90 5.81
CA THR A 191 -5.32 13.58 6.72
C THR A 191 -4.41 14.53 5.96
N HIS A 192 -3.87 14.10 4.83
CA HIS A 192 -3.02 14.93 3.97
C HIS A 192 -3.78 16.14 3.40
N GLU A 193 -5.02 15.96 2.97
CA GLU A 193 -5.86 17.04 2.46
C GLU A 193 -6.20 18.07 3.55
N VAL A 194 -6.58 17.62 4.75
CA VAL A 194 -6.83 18.50 5.90
C VAL A 194 -5.55 19.24 6.30
N GLY A 195 -4.41 18.54 6.34
CA GLY A 195 -3.10 19.12 6.64
C GLY A 195 -2.72 20.23 5.65
N LYS A 196 -2.90 19.98 4.34
CA LYS A 196 -2.71 20.98 3.27
C LYS A 196 -3.64 22.18 3.45
N LYS A 197 -4.95 21.95 3.60
CA LYS A 197 -5.96 23.01 3.78
C LYS A 197 -5.64 23.89 4.98
N ARG A 198 -5.19 23.31 6.08
CA ARG A 198 -4.93 24.02 7.35
C ARG A 198 -3.49 24.50 7.49
N GLY A 199 -2.61 24.21 6.52
CA GLY A 199 -1.19 24.56 6.59
C GLY A 199 -0.47 23.95 7.80
N ARG A 200 -0.90 22.75 8.22
CA ARG A 200 -0.41 22.08 9.43
C ARG A 200 0.05 20.67 9.11
N ASN A 201 1.25 20.33 9.57
CA ASN A 201 1.71 18.94 9.60
C ASN A 201 1.34 18.33 10.95
N ILE A 202 0.42 17.38 10.94
CA ILE A 202 -0.20 16.81 12.14
C ILE A 202 0.38 15.41 12.34
N PRO A 203 0.97 15.09 13.50
CA PRO A 203 1.46 13.75 13.76
C PRO A 203 0.37 12.70 13.61
N VAL A 204 0.65 11.63 12.87
CA VAL A 204 -0.28 10.52 12.64
C VAL A 204 0.27 9.26 13.28
N SER A 205 -0.55 8.59 14.07
CA SER A 205 -0.29 7.27 14.61
C SER A 205 -1.26 6.27 14.00
N LEU A 206 -0.77 5.11 13.59
CA LEU A 206 -1.61 4.01 13.12
C LEU A 206 -1.58 2.86 14.13
N SER A 207 -2.73 2.23 14.34
CA SER A 207 -2.79 0.96 15.08
C SER A 207 -3.63 -0.06 14.32
N VAL A 208 -3.00 -1.17 13.96
CA VAL A 208 -3.64 -2.25 13.20
C VAL A 208 -4.10 -3.36 14.14
N THR A 209 -5.25 -3.96 13.82
CA THR A 209 -5.75 -5.13 14.53
C THR A 209 -5.61 -6.37 13.66
N LEU A 210 -5.20 -7.49 14.27
CA LEU A 210 -5.11 -8.78 13.58
C LEU A 210 -6.34 -9.61 13.96
N SER A 211 -6.89 -10.33 12.98
CA SER A 211 -8.13 -11.07 13.12
C SER A 211 -7.95 -12.41 13.85
N ASP A 212 -6.77 -13.02 13.71
CA ASP A 212 -6.48 -14.33 14.27
C ASP A 212 -4.97 -14.57 14.52
N LYS A 213 -4.65 -15.80 14.94
CA LYS A 213 -3.28 -16.23 15.23
C LYS A 213 -2.41 -16.40 13.97
N ALA A 214 -2.97 -16.33 12.76
CA ALA A 214 -2.18 -16.29 11.54
C ALA A 214 -1.48 -14.93 11.34
N GLY A 215 -1.84 -13.92 12.14
CA GLY A 215 -1.16 -12.62 12.14
C GLY A 215 -1.51 -11.75 10.93
N ARG A 216 -2.74 -11.90 10.42
CA ARG A 216 -3.26 -11.11 9.29
C ARG A 216 -4.36 -10.16 9.75
N THR A 217 -4.54 -9.07 9.03
CA THR A 217 -5.72 -8.20 9.16
C THR A 217 -6.99 -8.95 8.74
N LEU A 218 -8.16 -8.38 9.00
CA LEU A 218 -9.42 -8.93 8.47
C LEU A 218 -9.41 -8.95 6.93
N SER A 219 -8.79 -7.96 6.30
CA SER A 219 -8.58 -7.89 4.84
C SER A 219 -7.50 -8.83 4.31
N GLY A 220 -6.93 -9.70 5.16
CA GLY A 220 -5.99 -10.77 4.78
C GLY A 220 -4.52 -10.35 4.67
N GLN A 221 -4.18 -9.10 4.99
CA GLN A 221 -2.84 -8.56 4.80
C GLN A 221 -1.90 -8.92 5.96
N THR A 222 -0.64 -9.26 5.68
CA THR A 222 0.39 -9.45 6.72
C THR A 222 0.87 -8.12 7.29
N ILE A 223 1.53 -8.13 8.46
CA ILE A 223 2.09 -6.93 9.09
C ILE A 223 3.10 -6.22 8.19
N ASP A 224 4.01 -6.97 7.56
CA ASP A 224 5.03 -6.42 6.66
C ASP A 224 4.37 -5.76 5.43
N ALA A 225 3.33 -6.39 4.88
CA ALA A 225 2.57 -5.85 3.75
C ALA A 225 1.75 -4.61 4.12
N PHE A 226 1.13 -4.60 5.31
CA PHE A 226 0.45 -3.44 5.87
C PHE A 226 1.42 -2.26 5.98
N LEU A 227 2.59 -2.48 6.57
CA LEU A 227 3.61 -1.44 6.72
C LEU A 227 4.06 -0.89 5.37
N ALA A 228 4.32 -1.75 4.38
CA ALA A 228 4.66 -1.32 3.02
C ALA A 228 3.56 -0.44 2.39
N SER A 229 2.29 -0.70 2.70
CA SER A 229 1.12 0.02 2.17
C SER A 229 0.96 1.43 2.77
N VAL A 230 1.35 1.63 4.02
CA VAL A 230 1.05 2.87 4.78
C VAL A 230 2.27 3.74 5.08
N SER A 231 3.49 3.25 4.84
CA SER A 231 4.73 3.97 5.19
C SER A 231 4.92 5.30 4.44
N HIS A 232 4.17 5.54 3.36
CA HIS A 232 4.18 6.80 2.61
C HIS A 232 3.73 8.01 3.44
N ALA A 233 2.97 7.80 4.52
CA ALA A 233 2.39 8.86 5.34
C ALA A 233 3.32 9.46 6.41
N ASN A 234 4.60 9.05 6.49
CA ASN A 234 5.59 9.56 7.46
C ASN A 234 5.06 9.60 8.91
N LEU A 235 4.75 8.41 9.43
CA LEU A 235 4.03 8.22 10.68
C LEU A 235 4.86 8.64 11.92
N LEU A 236 4.17 9.12 12.95
CA LEU A 236 4.73 9.23 14.30
C LEU A 236 4.94 7.83 14.87
N SER A 237 3.89 7.01 14.91
CA SER A 237 3.98 5.64 15.37
C SER A 237 3.12 4.67 14.55
N VAL A 238 3.49 3.40 14.59
CA VAL A 238 2.68 2.29 14.11
C VAL A 238 2.60 1.24 15.21
N GLY A 239 1.46 0.59 15.38
CA GLY A 239 1.27 -0.31 16.51
C GLY A 239 0.19 -1.34 16.33
N LEU A 240 -0.07 -2.05 17.42
CA LEU A 240 -1.12 -3.06 17.52
C LEU A 240 -2.05 -2.75 18.70
N ASN A 241 -3.34 -2.96 18.48
CA ASN A 241 -4.35 -2.84 19.53
C ASN A 241 -5.50 -3.82 19.34
N CYS A 242 -6.24 -4.03 20.43
CA CYS A 242 -7.40 -4.91 20.47
C CYS A 242 -7.06 -6.37 20.07
N SER A 243 -8.10 -7.19 19.89
CA SER A 243 -8.12 -8.63 19.55
C SER A 243 -7.41 -9.60 20.52
N PHE A 244 -6.28 -9.21 21.10
CA PHE A 244 -5.42 -10.05 21.91
C PHE A 244 -5.14 -9.43 23.28
N GLY A 245 -4.90 -10.29 24.27
CA GLY A 245 -4.19 -9.90 25.48
C GLY A 245 -2.70 -9.68 25.20
N ALA A 246 -1.95 -9.14 26.18
CA ALA A 246 -0.56 -8.77 25.97
C ALA A 246 0.34 -9.96 25.58
N SER A 247 0.21 -11.12 26.24
CA SER A 247 1.01 -12.29 25.89
C SER A 247 0.82 -12.77 24.45
N ASP A 248 -0.42 -12.78 23.95
CA ASP A 248 -0.74 -13.20 22.58
C ASP A 248 -0.32 -12.16 21.54
N MET A 249 -0.30 -10.86 21.91
CA MET A 249 0.10 -9.77 21.02
C MET A 249 1.63 -9.67 20.83
N LYS A 250 2.42 -10.04 21.85
CA LYS A 250 3.89 -9.86 21.87
C LYS A 250 4.63 -10.36 20.61
N PRO A 251 4.35 -11.57 20.08
CA PRO A 251 5.04 -12.07 18.88
C PRO A 251 4.91 -11.14 17.67
N TYR A 252 3.74 -10.51 17.52
CA TYR A 252 3.45 -9.59 16.41
C TYR A 252 4.09 -8.22 16.61
N VAL A 253 4.15 -7.72 17.85
CA VAL A 253 4.91 -6.49 18.16
C VAL A 253 6.39 -6.71 17.86
N LYS A 254 6.95 -7.89 18.18
CA LYS A 254 8.32 -8.25 17.85
C LYS A 254 8.58 -8.32 16.35
N GLN A 255 7.63 -8.85 15.58
CA GLN A 255 7.69 -8.83 14.12
C GLN A 255 7.69 -7.39 13.59
N LEU A 256 6.75 -6.56 14.03
CA LEU A 256 6.65 -5.15 13.63
C LEU A 256 7.92 -4.36 13.98
N ARG A 257 8.51 -4.61 15.15
CA ARG A 257 9.75 -3.97 15.63
C ARG A 257 10.94 -4.22 14.71
N ARG A 258 11.01 -5.39 14.08
CA ARG A 258 12.10 -5.74 13.14
C ARG A 258 12.06 -4.89 11.87
N VAL A 259 10.86 -4.52 11.41
CA VAL A 259 10.65 -3.96 10.06
C VAL A 259 10.20 -2.50 10.05
N SER A 260 9.69 -1.99 11.17
CA SER A 260 9.19 -0.62 11.25
C SER A 260 10.30 0.43 11.39
N PRO A 261 10.30 1.47 10.55
CA PRO A 261 11.15 2.65 10.73
C PRO A 261 10.55 3.70 11.68
N PHE A 262 9.38 3.44 12.28
CA PHE A 262 8.64 4.38 13.12
C PHE A 262 8.71 3.98 14.60
N TYR A 263 8.27 4.88 15.49
CA TYR A 263 8.05 4.51 16.89
C TYR A 263 6.93 3.46 16.99
N LEU A 264 6.98 2.59 17.99
CA LEU A 264 5.98 1.54 18.17
C LEU A 264 5.01 1.82 19.30
N SER A 265 3.72 1.57 19.05
CA SER A 265 2.68 1.55 20.06
C SER A 265 2.14 0.12 20.27
N ALA A 266 1.78 -0.23 21.50
CA ALA A 266 1.02 -1.44 21.77
C ALA A 266 0.04 -1.20 22.93
N TYR A 267 -1.23 -1.52 22.72
CA TYR A 267 -2.26 -1.37 23.74
C TYR A 267 -3.26 -2.54 23.67
N PRO A 268 -2.90 -3.70 24.26
CA PRO A 268 -3.72 -4.92 24.22
C PRO A 268 -4.98 -4.82 25.09
N ASN A 269 -5.87 -5.79 24.94
CA ASN A 269 -7.02 -5.97 25.83
C ASN A 269 -6.57 -6.51 27.20
N ALA A 270 -7.39 -6.33 28.23
CA ALA A 270 -7.24 -7.00 29.53
C ALA A 270 -7.65 -8.48 29.45
N GLY A 271 -6.94 -9.22 28.60
CA GLY A 271 -7.23 -10.61 28.25
C GLY A 271 -8.31 -10.75 27.19
N LEU A 272 -8.75 -11.99 26.96
CA LEU A 272 -9.92 -12.27 26.13
C LEU A 272 -11.21 -12.08 26.97
N PRO A 273 -12.30 -11.59 26.37
CA PRO A 273 -13.56 -11.46 27.09
C PRO A 273 -14.07 -12.84 27.52
N ASN A 274 -14.63 -12.93 28.72
CA ASN A 274 -15.27 -14.13 29.23
C ASN A 274 -16.66 -14.34 28.58
N GLN A 275 -17.37 -15.40 28.96
CA GLN A 275 -18.69 -15.73 28.39
C GLN A 275 -19.76 -14.64 28.59
N LEU A 276 -19.54 -13.73 29.55
CA LEU A 276 -20.41 -12.58 29.84
C LEU A 276 -19.95 -11.31 29.11
N GLY A 277 -18.87 -11.36 28.34
CA GLY A 277 -18.27 -10.20 27.66
C GLY A 277 -17.40 -9.33 28.57
N GLU A 278 -17.09 -9.80 29.79
CA GLU A 278 -16.27 -9.07 30.76
C GLU A 278 -14.79 -9.46 30.65
N TYR A 279 -13.90 -8.61 31.16
CA TYR A 279 -12.45 -8.80 31.11
C TYR A 279 -11.91 -9.05 32.52
N ASP A 280 -11.35 -10.24 32.75
CA ASP A 280 -10.96 -10.73 34.08
C ASP A 280 -9.47 -10.54 34.40
N GLU A 281 -8.65 -10.06 33.44
CA GLU A 281 -7.22 -9.89 33.67
C GLU A 281 -6.95 -8.70 34.60
N THR A 282 -6.16 -8.91 35.65
CA THR A 282 -5.89 -7.90 36.67
C THR A 282 -4.76 -6.94 36.26
N PRO A 283 -4.69 -5.72 36.85
CA PRO A 283 -3.59 -4.78 36.63
C PRO A 283 -2.20 -5.40 36.81
N GLU A 284 -1.99 -6.20 37.85
CA GLU A 284 -0.69 -6.82 38.16
C GLU A 284 -0.29 -7.83 37.09
N LYS A 285 -1.24 -8.66 36.65
CA LYS A 285 -0.99 -9.69 35.65
C LYS A 285 -0.67 -9.04 34.29
N MET A 286 -1.47 -8.06 33.88
CA MET A 286 -1.24 -7.36 32.62
C MET A 286 0.07 -6.57 32.64
N ALA A 287 0.40 -5.89 33.75
CA ALA A 287 1.67 -5.18 33.91
C ALA A 287 2.89 -6.11 33.84
N SER A 288 2.80 -7.33 34.39
CA SER A 288 3.84 -8.35 34.24
C SER A 288 4.08 -8.72 32.77
N GLN A 289 3.01 -8.85 31.98
CA GLN A 289 3.12 -9.21 30.56
C GLN A 289 3.64 -8.04 29.73
N ILE A 290 3.18 -6.82 30.00
CA ILE A 290 3.65 -5.58 29.35
C ILE A 290 5.12 -5.32 29.68
N ARG A 291 5.58 -5.63 30.90
CA ARG A 291 6.99 -5.52 31.27
C ARG A 291 7.90 -6.32 30.31
N GLU A 292 7.44 -7.45 29.78
CA GLU A 292 8.22 -8.19 28.76
C GLU A 292 8.43 -7.38 27.47
N PHE A 293 7.48 -6.54 27.08
CA PHE A 293 7.59 -5.70 25.89
C PHE A 293 8.63 -4.60 26.10
N ILE A 294 8.64 -4.05 27.31
CA ILE A 294 9.54 -2.99 27.75
C ILE A 294 10.96 -3.53 27.88
N ASP A 295 11.13 -4.66 28.59
CA ASP A 295 12.42 -5.28 28.85
C ASP A 295 13.09 -5.78 27.54
N GLU A 296 12.30 -6.23 26.55
CA GLU A 296 12.79 -6.58 25.21
C GLU A 296 12.96 -5.36 24.26
N GLY A 297 12.65 -4.14 24.71
CA GLY A 297 12.81 -2.92 23.91
C GLY A 297 11.91 -2.86 22.68
N LEU A 298 10.65 -3.31 22.81
CA LEU A 298 9.72 -3.46 21.69
C LEU A 298 8.85 -2.23 21.44
N VAL A 299 8.61 -1.39 22.44
CA VAL A 299 7.59 -0.31 22.38
C VAL A 299 8.12 1.05 22.82
N ASN A 300 7.52 2.10 22.27
CA ASN A 300 7.74 3.51 22.62
C ASN A 300 6.50 4.15 23.25
N ILE A 301 5.32 3.60 22.97
CA ILE A 301 4.04 3.98 23.55
C ILE A 301 3.35 2.71 24.04
N VAL A 302 2.84 2.72 25.27
CA VAL A 302 2.06 1.61 25.80
C VAL A 302 0.77 2.12 26.45
N GLY A 303 -0.32 1.40 26.25
CA GLY A 303 -1.63 1.73 26.82
C GLY A 303 -2.49 0.50 26.99
N GLY A 304 -3.80 0.70 27.08
CA GLY A 304 -4.77 -0.39 27.19
C GLY A 304 -5.95 -0.23 26.25
N CYS A 305 -6.48 -1.34 25.74
CA CYS A 305 -7.72 -1.38 24.98
C CYS A 305 -8.85 -1.95 25.86
N CYS A 306 -9.70 -2.83 25.34
CA CYS A 306 -10.93 -3.27 26.00
C CYS A 306 -10.65 -3.92 27.35
N GLY A 307 -11.41 -3.51 28.37
CA GLY A 307 -11.32 -4.04 29.74
C GLY A 307 -10.28 -3.34 30.63
N THR A 308 -9.39 -2.53 30.05
CA THR A 308 -8.35 -1.82 30.82
C THR A 308 -8.92 -0.61 31.58
N THR A 309 -8.31 -0.30 32.72
CA THR A 309 -8.82 0.68 33.69
C THR A 309 -7.71 1.63 34.15
N PRO A 310 -8.02 2.72 34.86
CA PRO A 310 -7.00 3.58 35.46
C PRO A 310 -6.00 2.81 36.35
N GLU A 311 -6.44 1.77 37.05
CA GLU A 311 -5.54 0.91 37.85
C GLU A 311 -4.50 0.17 36.98
N HIS A 312 -4.88 -0.27 35.78
CA HIS A 312 -3.94 -0.87 34.81
C HIS A 312 -2.90 0.16 34.35
N ILE A 313 -3.36 1.36 33.98
CA ILE A 313 -2.50 2.44 33.50
C ILE A 313 -1.51 2.90 34.57
N ALA A 314 -1.95 2.98 35.84
CA ALA A 314 -1.06 3.31 36.96
C ALA A 314 0.10 2.31 37.09
N LYS A 315 -0.17 1.01 36.85
CA LYS A 315 0.89 -0.01 36.83
C LYS A 315 1.86 0.15 35.67
N TYR A 316 1.42 0.66 34.52
CA TYR A 316 2.34 0.92 33.40
C TYR A 316 3.30 2.07 33.70
N VAL A 317 2.83 3.12 34.39
CA VAL A 317 3.68 4.24 34.82
C VAL A 317 4.81 3.75 35.74
N GLU A 318 4.52 2.81 36.65
CA GLU A 318 5.52 2.22 37.55
C GLU A 318 6.61 1.46 36.79
N ILE A 319 6.25 0.71 35.73
CA ILE A 319 7.19 -0.17 35.03
C ILE A 319 8.00 0.54 33.92
N VAL A 320 7.59 1.73 33.47
CA VAL A 320 8.35 2.52 32.47
C VAL A 320 9.28 3.57 33.10
N ALA A 321 9.11 3.90 34.39
CA ALA A 321 9.99 4.81 35.11
C ALA A 321 11.42 4.23 35.06
N ASP A 322 12.35 4.96 34.44
CA ASP A 322 13.77 4.58 34.24
C ASP A 322 14.09 3.68 33.04
N VAL A 323 13.16 3.49 32.10
CA VAL A 323 13.44 2.75 30.86
C VAL A 323 13.88 3.69 29.74
N VAL A 324 15.01 3.37 29.11
CA VAL A 324 15.47 4.02 27.88
C VAL A 324 14.63 3.49 26.71
N PRO A 325 13.89 4.35 25.99
CA PRO A 325 13.05 3.90 24.89
C PRO A 325 13.92 3.41 23.72
N PRO A 326 13.45 2.41 22.97
CA PRO A 326 14.20 1.89 21.84
C PRO A 326 14.15 2.89 20.66
N ALA A 327 15.29 3.18 20.03
CA ALA A 327 15.33 4.04 18.85
C ALA A 327 14.64 3.37 17.65
N PRO A 328 13.97 4.11 16.74
CA PRO A 328 13.44 3.52 15.50
C PRO A 328 14.54 2.81 14.69
N VAL A 329 14.16 1.75 13.97
CA VAL A 329 15.12 0.94 13.20
C VAL A 329 15.37 1.62 11.85
N GLU A 330 16.64 1.86 11.51
CA GLU A 330 16.98 2.33 10.17
C GLU A 330 16.71 1.20 9.15
N GLN A 331 15.90 1.50 8.13
CA GLN A 331 15.54 0.53 7.10
C GLN A 331 16.34 0.79 5.81
N PRO A 332 16.81 -0.27 5.13
CA PRO A 332 17.38 -0.14 3.80
C PRO A 332 16.41 0.55 2.84
N ARG A 333 16.92 1.48 2.02
CA ARG A 333 16.14 2.18 0.98
C ARG A 333 15.91 1.26 -0.23
N LEU A 334 15.10 0.24 -0.03
CA LEU A 334 14.69 -0.71 -1.06
C LEU A 334 13.28 -0.38 -1.55
N MET A 335 12.98 -0.76 -2.79
CA MET A 335 11.60 -0.73 -3.26
C MET A 335 10.81 -1.79 -2.49
N ARG A 336 9.74 -1.34 -1.84
CA ARG A 336 8.78 -2.20 -1.15
C ARG A 336 7.43 -2.00 -1.81
N LEU A 337 6.84 -3.10 -2.25
CA LEU A 337 5.49 -3.18 -2.80
C LEU A 337 4.69 -4.15 -1.93
N SER A 338 3.38 -4.19 -2.11
CA SER A 338 2.56 -5.20 -1.45
C SER A 338 1.27 -5.51 -2.19
N GLY A 339 0.89 -6.78 -2.13
CA GLY A 339 -0.51 -7.20 -2.20
C GLY A 339 -1.01 -7.46 -0.77
N LEU A 340 -1.50 -8.67 -0.51
CA LEU A 340 -1.70 -9.21 0.84
C LEU A 340 -0.36 -9.57 1.51
N GLU A 341 0.68 -9.79 0.73
CA GLU A 341 2.04 -10.09 1.19
C GLU A 341 3.01 -9.02 0.69
N GLU A 342 4.12 -8.85 1.42
CA GLU A 342 5.15 -7.87 1.07
C GLU A 342 6.01 -8.44 -0.06
N PHE A 343 6.30 -7.58 -1.04
CA PHE A 343 7.36 -7.81 -2.01
C PHE A 343 8.46 -6.76 -1.81
N VAL A 344 9.68 -7.21 -1.48
CA VAL A 344 10.85 -6.34 -1.35
C VAL A 344 11.83 -6.66 -2.46
N LEU A 345 12.16 -5.66 -3.27
CA LEU A 345 13.21 -5.77 -4.27
C LEU A 345 14.58 -5.70 -3.58
N THR A 346 15.07 -6.85 -3.13
CA THR A 346 16.40 -6.98 -2.50
C THR A 346 17.49 -7.14 -3.56
N PRO A 347 18.76 -6.83 -3.25
CA PRO A 347 19.88 -7.04 -4.17
C PRO A 347 20.09 -8.50 -4.63
N GLY A 348 19.50 -9.48 -3.95
CA GLY A 348 19.57 -10.89 -4.34
C GLY A 348 18.51 -11.29 -5.38
N ILE A 349 17.56 -10.43 -5.69
CA ILE A 349 16.59 -10.65 -6.77
C ILE A 349 17.19 -10.07 -8.05
N ASN A 350 17.52 -10.95 -9.00
CA ASN A 350 18.19 -10.56 -10.24
C ASN A 350 17.27 -9.79 -11.20
N PHE A 351 15.99 -10.18 -11.27
CA PHE A 351 15.00 -9.60 -12.17
C PHE A 351 13.59 -9.85 -11.65
N VAL A 352 12.70 -8.86 -11.80
CA VAL A 352 11.28 -8.99 -11.42
C VAL A 352 10.42 -9.19 -12.66
N ASN A 353 9.70 -10.32 -12.71
CA ASN A 353 8.74 -10.60 -13.77
C ASN A 353 7.40 -9.92 -13.49
N ILE A 354 6.99 -8.99 -14.37
CA ILE A 354 5.69 -8.34 -14.34
C ILE A 354 4.81 -8.99 -15.41
N GLY A 355 3.75 -9.69 -15.01
CA GLY A 355 2.93 -10.48 -15.91
C GLY A 355 2.10 -9.62 -16.87
N GLU A 356 2.34 -9.73 -18.18
CA GLU A 356 1.76 -8.88 -19.23
C GLU A 356 0.36 -9.28 -19.76
N ARG A 357 -0.17 -10.44 -19.38
CA ARG A 357 -1.31 -11.07 -20.10
C ARG A 357 -2.69 -10.52 -19.71
N CYS A 358 -2.79 -9.78 -18.62
CA CYS A 358 -4.00 -9.10 -18.17
C CYS A 358 -4.14 -7.71 -18.82
N ASN A 359 -3.86 -7.65 -20.12
CA ASN A 359 -3.81 -6.44 -20.90
C ASN A 359 -4.75 -6.56 -22.11
N VAL A 360 -5.79 -5.73 -22.18
CA VAL A 360 -6.78 -5.79 -23.27
C VAL A 360 -6.18 -5.44 -24.63
N ALA A 361 -5.19 -4.55 -24.69
CA ALA A 361 -4.50 -4.18 -25.93
C ALA A 361 -3.51 -5.28 -26.40
N GLY A 362 -2.87 -5.97 -25.45
CA GLY A 362 -1.85 -7.00 -25.73
C GLY A 362 -2.37 -8.43 -25.87
N SER A 363 -3.51 -8.76 -25.24
CA SER A 363 -4.01 -10.13 -25.12
C SER A 363 -5.42 -10.27 -25.69
N ARG A 364 -5.53 -10.82 -26.90
CA ARG A 364 -6.83 -11.09 -27.57
C ARG A 364 -7.77 -11.95 -26.71
N ARG A 365 -7.22 -12.90 -25.95
CA ARG A 365 -8.01 -13.74 -25.05
C ARG A 365 -8.58 -12.93 -23.90
N PHE A 366 -7.76 -12.08 -23.27
CA PHE A 366 -8.21 -11.24 -22.16
C PHE A 366 -9.25 -10.21 -22.62
N LEU A 367 -8.99 -9.49 -23.71
CA LEU A 367 -9.94 -8.58 -24.34
C LEU A 367 -11.31 -9.21 -24.56
N ARG A 368 -11.34 -10.40 -25.20
CA ARG A 368 -12.59 -11.12 -25.44
C ARG A 368 -13.34 -11.42 -24.14
N LEU A 369 -12.64 -11.90 -23.10
CA LEU A 369 -13.27 -12.26 -21.82
C LEU A 369 -13.84 -11.03 -21.10
N ILE A 370 -13.14 -9.89 -21.13
CA ILE A 370 -13.63 -8.63 -20.55
C ILE A 370 -14.84 -8.09 -21.34
N GLN A 371 -14.78 -8.10 -22.68
CA GLN A 371 -15.90 -7.71 -23.54
C GLN A 371 -17.15 -8.59 -23.32
N GLU A 372 -16.96 -9.91 -23.17
CA GLU A 372 -18.02 -10.88 -22.88
C GLU A 372 -18.44 -10.92 -21.40
N LYS A 373 -17.85 -10.07 -20.54
CA LYS A 373 -18.11 -10.00 -19.08
C LYS A 373 -17.86 -11.32 -18.34
N LYS A 374 -16.96 -12.15 -18.87
CA LYS A 374 -16.49 -13.41 -18.29
C LYS A 374 -15.32 -13.17 -17.34
N TYR A 375 -15.56 -12.37 -16.30
CA TYR A 375 -14.51 -11.92 -15.39
C TYR A 375 -13.82 -13.06 -14.63
N GLU A 376 -14.55 -14.11 -14.25
CA GLU A 376 -13.96 -15.29 -13.59
C GLU A 376 -12.95 -16.03 -14.47
N GLU A 377 -13.27 -16.19 -15.76
CA GLU A 377 -12.33 -16.77 -16.73
C GLU A 377 -11.13 -15.84 -16.99
N ALA A 378 -11.34 -14.52 -16.94
CA ALA A 378 -10.27 -13.54 -17.04
C ALA A 378 -9.37 -13.57 -15.79
N LEU A 379 -9.94 -13.79 -14.60
CA LEU A 379 -9.22 -13.95 -13.34
C LEU A 379 -8.28 -15.15 -13.36
N GLN A 380 -8.67 -16.25 -14.04
CA GLN A 380 -7.77 -17.39 -14.27
C GLN A 380 -6.49 -17.03 -15.02
N ILE A 381 -6.52 -16.00 -15.89
CA ILE A 381 -5.31 -15.53 -16.57
C ILE A 381 -4.36 -14.87 -15.57
N ALA A 382 -4.87 -14.06 -14.64
CA ALA A 382 -4.08 -13.47 -13.57
C ALA A 382 -3.49 -14.55 -12.66
N ARG A 383 -4.31 -15.51 -12.20
CA ARG A 383 -3.86 -16.64 -11.37
C ARG A 383 -2.74 -17.43 -12.01
N LYS A 384 -2.91 -17.78 -13.28
CA LYS A 384 -1.92 -18.56 -14.01
C LYS A 384 -0.58 -17.83 -14.13
N GLN A 385 -0.59 -16.50 -14.32
CA GLN A 385 0.66 -15.72 -14.36
C GLN A 385 1.40 -15.75 -13.01
N VAL A 386 0.67 -15.65 -11.90
CA VAL A 386 1.26 -15.75 -10.55
C VAL A 386 1.84 -17.15 -10.31
N GLU A 387 1.12 -18.21 -10.71
CA GLU A 387 1.61 -19.61 -10.66
C GLU A 387 2.86 -19.81 -11.52
N ASP A 388 2.94 -19.12 -12.66
CA ASP A 388 4.07 -19.17 -13.60
C ASP A 388 5.26 -18.29 -13.17
N GLY A 389 5.19 -17.65 -12.01
CA GLY A 389 6.31 -16.91 -11.43
C GLY A 389 6.28 -15.40 -11.65
N ALA A 390 5.15 -14.81 -12.07
CA ALA A 390 4.96 -13.37 -12.00
C ALA A 390 4.98 -12.91 -10.53
N GLN A 391 5.83 -11.92 -10.25
CA GLN A 391 5.96 -11.31 -8.93
C GLN A 391 5.10 -10.04 -8.81
N VAL A 392 4.70 -9.48 -9.95
CA VAL A 392 3.75 -8.37 -10.08
C VAL A 392 2.84 -8.68 -11.27
N ILE A 393 1.57 -8.27 -11.22
CA ILE A 393 0.64 -8.43 -12.37
C ILE A 393 0.32 -7.06 -12.96
N ASP A 394 0.58 -6.90 -14.26
CA ASP A 394 0.17 -5.73 -15.03
C ASP A 394 -1.29 -5.88 -15.46
N ILE A 395 -2.11 -4.86 -15.20
CA ILE A 395 -3.53 -4.84 -15.52
C ILE A 395 -3.83 -3.61 -16.35
N ASN A 396 -4.25 -3.83 -17.59
CA ASN A 396 -4.59 -2.78 -18.54
C ASN A 396 -5.99 -3.01 -19.12
N MET A 397 -6.83 -1.96 -19.06
CA MET A 397 -8.22 -1.95 -19.53
C MET A 397 -8.47 -0.92 -20.65
N ASP A 398 -7.41 -0.45 -21.31
CA ASP A 398 -7.50 0.54 -22.38
C ASP A 398 -7.93 -0.09 -23.71
N ASP A 399 -9.21 0.02 -24.01
CA ASP A 399 -9.78 -0.29 -25.33
C ASP A 399 -10.88 0.72 -25.68
N GLY A 400 -10.98 1.10 -26.95
CA GLY A 400 -11.96 2.11 -27.39
C GLY A 400 -13.42 1.70 -27.21
N LEU A 401 -13.70 0.41 -26.99
CA LEU A 401 -15.04 -0.13 -26.78
C LEU A 401 -15.37 -0.37 -25.30
N LEU A 402 -14.41 -0.15 -24.39
CA LEU A 402 -14.56 -0.39 -22.96
C LEU A 402 -14.63 0.91 -22.17
N ASP A 403 -15.42 0.90 -21.09
CA ASP A 403 -15.31 1.91 -20.04
C ASP A 403 -14.16 1.53 -19.11
N GLY A 404 -12.98 2.07 -19.37
CA GLY A 404 -11.75 1.72 -18.63
C GLY A 404 -11.88 1.92 -17.12
N VAL A 405 -12.57 2.97 -16.66
CA VAL A 405 -12.78 3.24 -15.23
C VAL A 405 -13.62 2.13 -14.60
N GLN A 406 -14.73 1.79 -15.25
CA GLN A 406 -15.63 0.74 -14.76
C GLN A 406 -14.97 -0.65 -14.79
N GLU A 407 -14.28 -0.99 -15.88
CA GLU A 407 -13.69 -2.32 -16.05
C GLU A 407 -12.47 -2.54 -15.15
N MET A 408 -11.63 -1.51 -14.96
CA MET A 408 -10.53 -1.54 -13.99
C MET A 408 -11.05 -1.78 -12.57
N THR A 409 -12.04 -0.98 -12.16
CA THR A 409 -12.66 -1.08 -10.82
C THR A 409 -13.24 -2.47 -10.57
N ARG A 410 -14.04 -3.00 -11.53
CA ARG A 410 -14.66 -4.31 -11.40
C ARG A 410 -13.64 -5.43 -11.29
N PHE A 411 -12.67 -5.45 -12.20
CA PHE A 411 -11.69 -6.52 -12.26
C PHE A 411 -10.78 -6.52 -11.03
N LEU A 412 -10.35 -5.35 -10.55
CA LEU A 412 -9.56 -5.25 -9.32
C LEU A 412 -10.34 -5.63 -8.07
N ASN A 413 -11.63 -5.26 -7.99
CA ASN A 413 -12.48 -5.69 -6.87
C ASN A 413 -12.66 -7.21 -6.84
N LEU A 414 -12.79 -7.85 -8.01
CA LEU A 414 -12.83 -9.31 -8.12
C LEU A 414 -11.48 -9.93 -7.74
N LEU A 415 -10.37 -9.38 -8.25
CA LEU A 415 -9.02 -9.84 -7.95
C LEU A 415 -8.74 -9.84 -6.45
N ALA A 416 -9.21 -8.82 -5.73
CA ALA A 416 -9.07 -8.72 -4.28
C ALA A 416 -9.78 -9.85 -3.50
N SER A 417 -10.77 -10.54 -4.10
CA SER A 417 -11.42 -11.70 -3.47
C SER A 417 -10.63 -13.01 -3.60
N ASP A 418 -9.61 -13.03 -4.46
CA ASP A 418 -8.76 -14.20 -4.68
C ASP A 418 -7.43 -14.02 -3.95
N PRO A 419 -7.18 -14.75 -2.84
CA PRO A 419 -5.95 -14.62 -2.06
C PRO A 419 -4.70 -15.11 -2.78
N ASP A 420 -4.81 -16.03 -3.75
CA ASP A 420 -3.66 -16.54 -4.49
C ASP A 420 -3.11 -15.50 -5.47
N ILE A 421 -3.99 -14.63 -5.99
CA ILE A 421 -3.63 -13.52 -6.87
C ILE A 421 -3.30 -12.28 -6.05
N SER A 422 -4.17 -11.90 -5.13
CA SER A 422 -4.03 -10.66 -4.36
C SER A 422 -2.83 -10.65 -3.41
N ARG A 423 -2.16 -11.79 -3.18
CA ARG A 423 -0.89 -11.82 -2.44
C ARG A 423 0.24 -11.02 -3.12
N VAL A 424 0.27 -10.95 -4.45
CA VAL A 424 1.30 -10.19 -5.19
C VAL A 424 0.85 -8.75 -5.47
N PRO A 425 1.79 -7.79 -5.61
CA PRO A 425 1.46 -6.44 -6.03
C PRO A 425 0.86 -6.37 -7.45
N VAL A 426 0.10 -5.31 -7.69
CA VAL A 426 -0.49 -4.98 -9.00
C VAL A 426 0.21 -3.76 -9.60
N MET A 427 0.46 -3.80 -10.90
CA MET A 427 0.80 -2.66 -11.73
C MET A 427 -0.48 -2.21 -12.47
N ILE A 428 -0.96 -1.02 -12.14
CA ILE A 428 -2.16 -0.43 -12.75
C ILE A 428 -1.72 0.28 -14.02
N ASP A 429 -2.11 -0.25 -15.17
CA ASP A 429 -1.69 0.23 -16.48
C ASP A 429 -2.82 0.93 -17.25
N SER A 430 -2.60 2.20 -17.58
CA SER A 430 -3.45 2.96 -18.50
C SER A 430 -2.74 4.21 -19.02
N SER A 431 -3.13 4.62 -20.22
CA SER A 431 -2.80 5.92 -20.82
C SER A 431 -3.62 7.08 -20.27
N LYS A 432 -4.67 6.81 -19.47
CA LYS A 432 -5.63 7.76 -18.92
C LYS A 432 -5.55 7.82 -17.40
N TRP A 433 -5.30 9.00 -16.86
CA TRP A 433 -5.16 9.20 -15.42
C TRP A 433 -6.40 8.76 -14.62
N GLU A 434 -7.60 9.01 -15.14
CA GLU A 434 -8.85 8.62 -14.47
C GLU A 434 -8.99 7.11 -14.27
N VAL A 435 -8.41 6.30 -15.16
CA VAL A 435 -8.39 4.83 -15.04
C VAL A 435 -7.35 4.39 -14.02
N ILE A 436 -6.17 5.01 -14.02
CA ILE A 436 -5.12 4.81 -13.00
C ILE A 436 -5.69 5.12 -11.61
N GLU A 437 -6.33 6.28 -11.45
CA GLU A 437 -6.87 6.74 -10.18
C GLU A 437 -8.02 5.84 -9.70
N ALA A 438 -8.87 5.35 -10.60
CA ALA A 438 -9.88 4.34 -10.26
C ALA A 438 -9.24 3.04 -9.75
N GLY A 439 -8.14 2.59 -10.37
CA GLY A 439 -7.42 1.42 -9.91
C GLY A 439 -6.76 1.61 -8.54
N LEU A 440 -6.14 2.78 -8.30
CA LEU A 440 -5.49 3.11 -7.03
C LEU A 440 -6.47 3.06 -5.86
N LYS A 441 -7.72 3.49 -6.09
CA LYS A 441 -8.82 3.48 -5.13
C LYS A 441 -9.33 2.07 -4.79
N CYS A 442 -8.97 1.04 -5.56
CA CYS A 442 -9.29 -0.36 -5.27
C CYS A 442 -8.17 -1.11 -4.52
N MET A 443 -6.96 -0.53 -4.43
CA MET A 443 -5.77 -1.27 -3.99
C MET A 443 -5.43 -1.02 -2.52
N GLN A 444 -5.62 -2.06 -1.69
CA GLN A 444 -5.21 -2.05 -0.28
C GLN A 444 -3.67 -2.04 -0.12
N GLY A 445 -2.95 -2.73 -1.02
CA GLY A 445 -1.50 -2.81 -1.03
C GLY A 445 -0.80 -1.59 -1.66
N LYS A 446 0.54 -1.59 -1.62
CA LYS A 446 1.39 -0.66 -2.38
C LYS A 446 1.62 -1.21 -3.78
N CYS A 447 0.89 -0.64 -4.74
CA CYS A 447 0.92 -0.97 -6.17
C CYS A 447 1.92 -0.09 -6.95
N ILE A 448 2.03 -0.35 -8.25
CA ILE A 448 2.78 0.46 -9.20
C ILE A 448 1.81 1.16 -10.15
N VAL A 449 2.00 2.45 -10.39
CA VAL A 449 1.33 3.21 -11.45
C VAL A 449 2.11 3.08 -12.75
N ASN A 450 1.47 2.61 -13.81
CA ASN A 450 2.00 2.55 -15.16
C ASN A 450 1.08 3.33 -16.11
N SER A 451 1.39 4.56 -16.51
CA SER A 451 2.57 5.35 -16.18
C SER A 451 2.22 6.84 -16.21
N ILE A 452 3.15 7.66 -15.73
CA ILE A 452 3.12 9.12 -15.92
C ILE A 452 4.28 9.56 -16.82
N SER A 453 4.21 10.77 -17.37
CA SER A 453 5.26 11.30 -18.25
C SER A 453 5.23 12.83 -18.33
N LEU A 454 6.24 13.43 -18.96
CA LEU A 454 6.30 14.88 -19.20
C LEU A 454 5.56 15.31 -20.48
N LYS A 455 4.79 14.41 -21.12
CA LYS A 455 4.13 14.66 -22.43
C LYS A 455 3.25 15.93 -22.43
N ASN A 456 2.57 16.19 -21.32
CA ASN A 456 1.67 17.34 -21.13
C ASN A 456 2.34 18.48 -20.32
N GLY A 457 3.65 18.39 -20.10
CA GLY A 457 4.42 19.36 -19.35
C GLY A 457 4.58 19.04 -17.85
N GLU A 458 5.35 19.89 -17.19
CA GLU A 458 5.80 19.69 -15.82
C GLU A 458 4.69 19.80 -14.77
N VAL A 459 3.72 20.69 -14.97
CA VAL A 459 2.65 20.94 -14.00
C VAL A 459 1.80 19.69 -13.82
N GLU A 460 1.29 19.13 -14.91
CA GLU A 460 0.46 17.91 -14.88
C GLU A 460 1.27 16.71 -14.33
N PHE A 461 2.53 16.55 -14.79
CA PHE A 461 3.42 15.50 -14.28
C PHE A 461 3.61 15.56 -12.75
N LEU A 462 3.80 16.74 -12.18
CA LEU A 462 3.95 16.92 -10.73
C LEU A 462 2.63 16.77 -9.97
N GLU A 463 1.50 17.16 -10.56
CA GLU A 463 0.18 16.93 -9.98
C GLU A 463 -0.14 15.43 -9.90
N GLU A 464 0.07 14.70 -10.99
CA GLU A 464 -0.07 13.24 -11.03
C GLU A 464 0.87 12.56 -10.03
N ALA A 465 2.16 12.91 -10.05
CA ALA A 465 3.13 12.39 -9.09
C ALA A 465 2.73 12.68 -7.62
N GLY A 466 2.21 13.89 -7.37
CA GLY A 466 1.67 14.29 -6.07
C GLY A 466 0.53 13.37 -5.62
N LYS A 467 -0.40 13.04 -6.52
CA LYS A 467 -1.46 12.07 -6.24
C LYS A 467 -0.91 10.66 -6.01
N VAL A 468 0.03 10.19 -6.83
CA VAL A 468 0.66 8.87 -6.64
C VAL A 468 1.27 8.75 -5.24
N MET A 469 1.96 9.78 -4.75
CA MET A 469 2.48 9.81 -3.37
C MET A 469 1.36 9.76 -2.33
N SER A 470 0.27 10.50 -2.53
CA SER A 470 -0.88 10.51 -1.62
C SER A 470 -1.62 9.18 -1.55
N TYR A 471 -1.63 8.40 -2.64
CA TYR A 471 -2.14 7.01 -2.64
C TYR A 471 -1.10 5.98 -2.14
N GLY A 472 0.16 6.38 -1.97
CA GLY A 472 1.23 5.52 -1.47
C GLY A 472 1.74 4.48 -2.47
N ALA A 473 1.73 4.78 -3.78
CA ALA A 473 2.16 3.86 -4.83
C ALA A 473 3.58 4.18 -5.35
N ALA A 474 4.21 3.18 -5.99
CA ALA A 474 5.39 3.40 -6.83
C ALA A 474 4.96 3.86 -8.23
N VAL A 475 5.91 4.36 -9.03
CA VAL A 475 5.58 4.98 -10.33
C VAL A 475 6.52 4.57 -11.44
N VAL A 476 5.97 4.20 -12.58
CA VAL A 476 6.66 4.12 -13.86
C VAL A 476 6.61 5.49 -14.53
N VAL A 477 7.78 6.00 -14.89
CA VAL A 477 7.97 7.24 -15.63
C VAL A 477 8.47 6.90 -17.03
N MET A 478 7.62 7.14 -18.02
CA MET A 478 7.99 6.93 -19.42
C MET A 478 8.96 8.01 -19.89
N ALA A 479 9.95 7.64 -20.70
CA ALA A 479 10.79 8.59 -21.41
C ALA A 479 10.01 9.26 -22.57
N PHE A 480 9.04 10.09 -22.21
CA PHE A 480 8.17 10.85 -23.11
C PHE A 480 8.02 12.26 -22.52
N ASP A 481 8.35 13.29 -23.30
CA ASP A 481 8.16 14.69 -22.93
C ASP A 481 7.34 15.47 -23.99
N GLU A 482 7.27 16.79 -23.86
CA GLU A 482 6.52 17.68 -24.75
C GLU A 482 6.98 17.61 -26.22
N LYS A 483 8.19 17.07 -26.49
CA LYS A 483 8.74 16.88 -27.84
C LYS A 483 8.46 15.49 -28.41
N GLY A 484 7.82 14.61 -27.65
CA GLY A 484 7.46 13.25 -28.07
C GLY A 484 8.19 12.15 -27.30
N GLN A 485 8.00 10.93 -27.79
CA GLN A 485 8.64 9.73 -27.25
C GLN A 485 10.14 9.72 -27.54
N ALA A 486 10.95 9.36 -26.55
CA ALA A 486 12.39 9.24 -26.71
C ALA A 486 12.77 7.96 -27.49
N ASP A 487 13.43 8.15 -28.62
CA ASP A 487 13.86 7.11 -29.56
C ASP A 487 15.39 6.93 -29.64
N THR A 488 16.15 7.92 -29.17
CA THR A 488 17.61 7.91 -29.13
C THR A 488 18.16 7.90 -27.70
N TYR A 489 19.39 7.39 -27.51
CA TYR A 489 20.07 7.41 -26.20
C TYR A 489 20.11 8.79 -25.55
N GLY A 490 20.51 9.83 -26.29
CA GLY A 490 20.60 11.19 -25.77
C GLY A 490 19.27 11.75 -25.26
N ARG A 491 18.17 11.47 -25.97
CA ARG A 491 16.82 11.90 -25.57
C ARG A 491 16.31 11.13 -24.35
N ARG A 492 16.59 9.83 -24.27
CA ARG A 492 16.21 8.99 -23.13
C ARG A 492 16.83 9.51 -21.83
N ILE A 493 18.14 9.77 -21.82
CA ILE A 493 18.82 10.25 -20.61
C ILE A 493 18.40 11.67 -20.23
N GLU A 494 18.17 12.57 -21.21
CA GLU A 494 17.68 13.94 -20.96
C GLU A 494 16.35 13.92 -20.21
N ILE A 495 15.39 13.12 -20.68
CA ILE A 495 14.05 13.04 -20.08
C ILE A 495 14.10 12.37 -18.71
N CYS A 496 14.79 11.23 -18.58
CA CYS A 496 14.91 10.53 -17.29
C CYS A 496 15.60 11.40 -16.24
N GLU A 497 16.66 12.14 -16.61
CA GLU A 497 17.34 13.06 -15.70
C GLU A 497 16.42 14.19 -15.23
N ARG A 498 15.70 14.83 -16.17
CA ARG A 498 14.75 15.90 -15.87
C ARG A 498 13.65 15.41 -14.93
N ALA A 499 13.01 14.30 -15.27
CA ALA A 499 11.94 13.73 -14.46
C ALA A 499 12.43 13.32 -13.06
N TYR A 500 13.61 12.70 -12.94
CA TYR A 500 14.19 12.35 -11.64
C TYR A 500 14.41 13.57 -10.75
N ARG A 501 15.01 14.64 -11.29
CA ARG A 501 15.24 15.90 -10.56
C ARG A 501 13.93 16.51 -10.08
N LEU A 502 12.91 16.54 -10.93
CA LEU A 502 11.58 17.05 -10.59
C LEU A 502 10.92 16.24 -9.47
N LEU A 503 10.90 14.92 -9.60
CA LEU A 503 10.27 14.03 -8.61
C LEU A 503 10.99 14.08 -7.26
N VAL A 504 12.30 13.86 -7.24
CA VAL A 504 13.09 13.86 -6.00
C VAL A 504 13.10 15.25 -5.35
N GLY A 505 13.16 16.32 -6.16
CA GLY A 505 13.06 17.70 -5.67
C GLY A 505 11.73 18.01 -4.98
N ASN A 506 10.66 17.30 -5.34
CA ASN A 506 9.33 17.40 -4.71
C ASN A 506 9.08 16.32 -3.64
N GLY A 507 10.13 15.61 -3.21
CA GLY A 507 10.07 14.65 -2.10
C GLY A 507 9.63 13.24 -2.49
N PHE A 508 9.51 12.93 -3.78
CA PHE A 508 9.20 11.57 -4.22
C PHE A 508 10.36 10.61 -3.86
N PRO A 509 10.10 9.47 -3.20
CA PRO A 509 11.16 8.56 -2.82
C PRO A 509 11.84 7.95 -4.06
N PRO A 510 13.18 8.10 -4.23
CA PRO A 510 13.86 7.63 -5.44
C PRO A 510 13.77 6.11 -5.63
N GLN A 511 13.68 5.34 -4.54
CA GLN A 511 13.49 3.88 -4.61
C GLN A 511 12.12 3.45 -5.14
N ASP A 512 11.15 4.36 -5.24
CA ASP A 512 9.81 4.11 -5.78
C ASP A 512 9.65 4.62 -7.23
N ILE A 513 10.71 5.18 -7.81
CA ILE A 513 10.75 5.63 -9.21
C ILE A 513 11.29 4.51 -10.10
N ILE A 514 10.49 4.12 -11.09
CA ILE A 514 10.85 3.18 -12.15
C ILE A 514 10.89 3.96 -13.46
N PHE A 515 12.01 3.96 -14.16
CA PHE A 515 12.06 4.52 -15.51
C PHE A 515 11.77 3.45 -16.56
N ASP A 516 10.92 3.78 -17.53
CA ASP A 516 10.80 3.04 -18.78
C ASP A 516 11.41 3.91 -19.90
N PRO A 517 12.64 3.61 -20.36
CA PRO A 517 13.30 4.34 -21.44
C PRO A 517 12.75 3.98 -22.84
N ASN A 518 11.57 3.36 -22.93
CA ASN A 518 10.89 2.88 -24.13
C ASN A 518 11.63 1.73 -24.82
N VAL A 519 11.20 0.49 -24.55
CA VAL A 519 11.52 -0.64 -25.43
C VAL A 519 10.76 -0.48 -26.75
N LEU A 520 11.49 -0.23 -27.84
CA LEU A 520 10.95 0.00 -29.18
C LEU A 520 11.26 -1.17 -30.12
N ALA A 521 10.45 -1.33 -31.18
CA ALA A 521 10.60 -2.42 -32.13
C ALA A 521 11.88 -2.29 -32.96
N ILE A 522 12.64 -3.39 -33.05
CA ILE A 522 13.84 -3.50 -33.89
C ILE A 522 13.57 -4.33 -35.14
N ALA A 523 14.55 -4.39 -36.05
CA ALA A 523 14.48 -5.17 -37.29
C ALA A 523 13.21 -4.88 -38.11
N THR A 524 12.82 -3.61 -38.17
CA THR A 524 11.63 -3.13 -38.89
C THR A 524 11.89 -2.90 -40.39
N GLY A 525 13.16 -2.93 -40.81
CA GLY A 525 13.60 -2.54 -42.15
C GLY A 525 13.96 -1.05 -42.28
N MET A 526 13.72 -0.24 -41.25
CA MET A 526 14.09 1.18 -41.20
C MET A 526 15.45 1.34 -40.51
N GLU A 527 16.33 2.15 -41.09
CA GLU A 527 17.71 2.33 -40.60
C GLU A 527 17.73 2.99 -39.21
N GLU A 528 16.82 3.94 -39.00
CA GLU A 528 16.64 4.69 -37.76
C GLU A 528 16.31 3.78 -36.57
N HIS A 529 15.68 2.63 -36.82
CA HIS A 529 15.23 1.70 -35.78
C HIS A 529 16.30 0.68 -35.39
N ARG A 530 17.41 0.60 -36.14
CA ARG A 530 18.46 -0.40 -35.91
C ARG A 530 19.12 -0.26 -34.54
N ASN A 531 19.25 0.98 -34.06
CA ASN A 531 19.99 1.27 -32.83
C ASN A 531 19.11 1.28 -31.55
N TYR A 532 17.79 1.07 -31.66
CA TYR A 532 16.88 1.24 -30.53
C TYR A 532 17.20 0.35 -29.32
N ALA A 533 17.61 -0.90 -29.56
CA ALA A 533 17.99 -1.84 -28.50
C ALA A 533 19.35 -1.45 -27.86
N VAL A 534 20.36 -1.10 -28.66
CA VAL A 534 21.65 -0.58 -28.18
C VAL A 534 21.43 0.63 -27.28
N ASP A 535 20.68 1.62 -27.78
CA ASP A 535 20.39 2.85 -27.04
C ASP A 535 19.64 2.57 -25.75
N TYR A 536 18.83 1.50 -25.69
CA TYR A 536 18.07 1.15 -24.49
C TYR A 536 19.03 0.61 -23.44
N LEU A 537 19.89 -0.34 -23.83
CA LEU A 537 20.90 -0.94 -22.94
C LEU A 537 21.86 0.13 -22.38
N GLU A 538 22.30 1.07 -23.21
CA GLU A 538 23.13 2.18 -22.75
C GLU A 538 22.37 3.14 -21.83
N SER A 539 21.08 3.38 -22.09
CA SER A 539 20.22 4.17 -21.21
C SER A 539 20.07 3.51 -19.84
N VAL A 540 19.90 2.19 -19.78
CA VAL A 540 19.84 1.43 -18.52
C VAL A 540 21.12 1.66 -17.70
N LYS A 541 22.30 1.43 -18.29
CA LYS A 541 23.59 1.63 -17.61
C LYS A 541 23.72 3.06 -17.08
N TRP A 542 23.31 4.04 -17.89
CA TRP A 542 23.36 5.44 -17.52
C TRP A 542 22.43 5.75 -16.34
N ILE A 543 21.16 5.30 -16.39
CA ILE A 543 20.19 5.51 -15.31
C ILE A 543 20.72 4.92 -14.01
N LYS A 544 21.21 3.68 -14.03
CA LYS A 544 21.73 3.02 -12.82
C LYS A 544 22.97 3.72 -12.25
N SER A 545 23.77 4.34 -13.10
CA SER A 545 24.99 5.06 -12.68
C SER A 545 24.72 6.48 -12.18
N ASN A 546 23.67 7.15 -12.68
CA ASN A 546 23.46 8.58 -12.48
C ASN A 546 22.22 8.92 -11.62
N LEU A 547 21.23 8.04 -11.54
CA LEU A 547 19.95 8.27 -10.86
C LEU A 547 19.82 7.33 -9.65
N PRO A 548 20.47 7.63 -8.51
CA PRO A 548 20.58 6.71 -7.40
C PRO A 548 19.21 6.35 -6.82
N GLY A 549 19.01 5.06 -6.53
CA GLY A 549 17.76 4.52 -6.01
C GLY A 549 16.73 4.17 -7.09
N ALA A 550 16.76 4.82 -8.26
CA ALA A 550 15.81 4.53 -9.33
C ALA A 550 15.95 3.10 -9.86
N LYS A 551 14.83 2.59 -10.38
CA LYS A 551 14.72 1.30 -11.05
C LYS A 551 14.48 1.49 -12.54
N VAL A 552 14.70 0.44 -13.31
CA VAL A 552 14.45 0.42 -14.76
C VAL A 552 13.54 -0.74 -15.12
N SER A 553 12.51 -0.44 -15.91
CA SER A 553 11.57 -1.39 -16.50
C SER A 553 11.43 -1.18 -18.00
N GLY A 554 10.68 -2.06 -18.66
CA GLY A 554 10.33 -1.94 -20.07
C GLY A 554 9.36 -3.02 -20.54
N GLY A 555 8.51 -2.68 -21.51
CA GLY A 555 7.65 -3.61 -22.24
C GLY A 555 8.42 -4.47 -23.23
N VAL A 556 8.93 -5.63 -22.78
CA VAL A 556 9.84 -6.48 -23.57
C VAL A 556 9.19 -7.00 -24.86
N SER A 557 7.88 -7.27 -24.80
CA SER A 557 7.09 -7.71 -25.95
C SER A 557 7.11 -6.75 -27.14
N ASN A 558 7.34 -5.45 -26.92
CA ASN A 558 7.40 -4.42 -27.97
C ASN A 558 8.60 -4.60 -28.90
N LEU A 559 9.73 -5.10 -28.36
CA LEU A 559 10.99 -5.25 -29.08
C LEU A 559 10.83 -6.10 -30.35
N SER A 560 10.00 -7.15 -30.27
CA SER A 560 9.86 -8.17 -31.30
C SER A 560 8.59 -8.03 -32.16
N PHE A 561 7.97 -6.85 -32.19
CA PHE A 561 6.75 -6.60 -32.97
C PHE A 561 6.89 -6.87 -34.48
N SER A 562 8.08 -6.67 -35.04
CA SER A 562 8.39 -6.99 -36.45
C SER A 562 8.22 -8.48 -36.77
N PHE A 563 8.22 -9.36 -35.77
CA PHE A 563 8.17 -10.82 -35.92
C PHE A 563 6.86 -11.45 -35.41
N ARG A 564 5.76 -10.66 -35.33
CA ARG A 564 4.44 -11.17 -34.93
C ARG A 564 4.03 -12.40 -35.77
N GLY A 565 3.63 -13.46 -35.07
CA GLY A 565 3.27 -14.75 -35.67
C GLY A 565 4.41 -15.77 -35.76
N ASN A 566 5.64 -15.43 -35.34
CA ASN A 566 6.72 -16.38 -35.14
C ASN A 566 7.17 -16.39 -33.67
N ASN A 567 6.52 -17.21 -32.84
CA ASN A 567 6.73 -17.20 -31.39
C ASN A 567 8.17 -17.55 -30.99
N TYR A 568 8.76 -18.58 -31.61
CA TYR A 568 10.14 -18.99 -31.28
C TYR A 568 11.15 -17.85 -31.50
N VAL A 569 11.05 -17.14 -32.64
CA VAL A 569 11.91 -15.98 -32.91
C VAL A 569 11.70 -14.88 -31.88
N ARG A 570 10.45 -14.59 -31.51
CA ARG A 570 10.15 -13.57 -30.50
C ARG A 570 10.73 -13.92 -29.14
N GLU A 571 10.51 -15.16 -28.70
CA GLU A 571 11.03 -15.68 -27.43
C GLU A 571 12.57 -15.66 -27.39
N ALA A 572 13.24 -16.02 -28.50
CA ALA A 572 14.69 -15.91 -28.61
C ALA A 572 15.18 -14.46 -28.52
N ILE A 573 14.50 -13.52 -29.20
CA ILE A 573 14.81 -12.08 -29.10
C ILE A 573 14.64 -11.57 -27.67
N HIS A 574 13.55 -11.94 -27.01
CA HIS A 574 13.26 -11.54 -25.63
C HIS A 574 14.33 -12.06 -24.66
N SER A 575 14.71 -13.33 -24.79
CA SER A 575 15.71 -13.97 -23.93
C SER A 575 17.10 -13.35 -24.06
N VAL A 576 17.60 -13.14 -25.29
CA VAL A 576 18.89 -12.46 -25.53
C VAL A 576 18.85 -11.02 -25.04
N PHE A 577 17.77 -10.29 -25.32
CA PHE A 577 17.63 -8.91 -24.86
C PHE A 577 17.63 -8.82 -23.33
N LEU A 578 16.81 -9.63 -22.66
CA LEU A 578 16.72 -9.65 -21.20
C LEU A 578 18.05 -10.04 -20.56
N TYR A 579 18.76 -11.02 -21.11
CA TYR A 579 20.09 -11.41 -20.63
C TYR A 579 21.03 -10.20 -20.56
N HIS A 580 21.11 -9.42 -21.63
CA HIS A 580 21.97 -8.23 -21.68
C HIS A 580 21.40 -7.02 -20.91
N ALA A 581 20.08 -6.85 -20.89
CA ALA A 581 19.44 -5.76 -20.16
C ALA A 581 19.60 -5.92 -18.65
N VAL A 582 19.45 -7.14 -18.12
CA VAL A 582 19.71 -7.46 -16.71
C VAL A 582 21.18 -7.22 -16.36
N GLN A 583 22.13 -7.62 -17.21
CA GLN A 583 23.55 -7.30 -17.03
C GLN A 583 23.84 -5.80 -17.05
N ALA A 584 23.11 -5.04 -17.87
CA ALA A 584 23.18 -3.58 -17.89
C ALA A 584 22.56 -2.93 -16.64
N GLY A 585 21.74 -3.67 -15.88
CA GLY A 585 21.14 -3.26 -14.61
C GLY A 585 19.63 -3.02 -14.66
N MET A 586 18.92 -3.58 -15.64
CA MET A 586 17.45 -3.58 -15.70
C MET A 586 16.89 -4.40 -14.54
N ASP A 587 16.02 -3.79 -13.72
CA ASP A 587 15.56 -4.39 -12.47
C ASP A 587 14.32 -5.28 -12.65
N MET A 588 13.46 -4.94 -13.62
CA MET A 588 12.16 -5.57 -13.84
C MET A 588 11.71 -5.41 -15.29
N GLY A 589 10.67 -6.14 -15.71
CA GLY A 589 10.10 -5.95 -17.04
C GLY A 589 8.72 -6.58 -17.19
N ILE A 590 7.94 -6.00 -18.10
CA ILE A 590 6.61 -6.50 -18.48
C ILE A 590 6.81 -7.59 -19.52
N VAL A 591 6.57 -8.83 -19.10
CA VAL A 591 6.90 -10.07 -19.81
C VAL A 591 5.80 -11.11 -19.63
N ASN A 592 5.77 -12.12 -20.50
CA ASN A 592 5.04 -13.35 -20.24
C ASN A 592 5.95 -14.33 -19.46
N PRO A 593 5.67 -14.66 -18.18
CA PRO A 593 6.55 -15.52 -17.38
C PRO A 593 6.81 -16.92 -17.99
N THR A 594 5.87 -17.40 -18.81
CA THR A 594 5.97 -18.72 -19.48
C THR A 594 6.82 -18.70 -20.75
N GLU A 595 7.02 -17.54 -21.36
CA GLU A 595 7.80 -17.38 -22.59
C GLU A 595 9.28 -17.20 -22.23
N SER A 596 9.94 -18.28 -21.80
CA SER A 596 11.38 -18.28 -21.54
C SER A 596 12.08 -19.45 -22.21
N VAL A 597 12.56 -19.22 -23.43
CA VAL A 597 13.73 -19.96 -23.92
C VAL A 597 14.91 -19.47 -23.07
N LEU A 598 15.63 -20.38 -22.40
CA LEU A 598 16.81 -19.98 -21.64
C LEU A 598 17.89 -19.48 -22.60
N TYR A 599 18.60 -18.42 -22.24
CA TYR A 599 19.66 -17.86 -23.08
C TYR A 599 20.70 -18.91 -23.53
N GLU A 600 21.07 -19.81 -22.62
CA GLU A 600 22.01 -20.90 -22.87
C GLU A 600 21.46 -21.94 -23.86
N ASP A 601 20.14 -22.13 -23.87
CA ASP A 601 19.42 -23.10 -24.72
C ASP A 601 19.21 -22.60 -26.16
N ILE A 602 19.53 -21.34 -26.46
CA ILE A 602 19.39 -20.80 -27.82
C ILE A 602 20.56 -21.30 -28.68
N PRO A 603 20.30 -21.98 -29.81
CA PRO A 603 21.35 -22.45 -30.72
C PRO A 603 22.25 -21.30 -31.16
N ALA A 604 23.56 -21.56 -31.26
CA ALA A 604 24.56 -20.53 -31.50
C ALA A 604 24.28 -19.67 -32.75
N GLU A 605 23.83 -20.27 -33.85
CA GLU A 605 23.47 -19.55 -35.08
C GLU A 605 22.30 -18.58 -34.86
N VAL A 606 21.27 -18.99 -34.11
CA VAL A 606 20.10 -18.15 -33.80
C VAL A 606 20.49 -17.03 -32.85
N LYS A 607 21.32 -17.35 -31.85
CA LYS A 607 21.85 -16.39 -30.90
C LYS A 607 22.66 -15.30 -31.60
N GLU A 608 23.53 -15.68 -32.54
CA GLU A 608 24.28 -14.73 -33.36
C GLU A 608 23.36 -13.79 -34.16
N LEU A 609 22.36 -14.34 -34.84
CA LEU A 609 21.39 -13.54 -35.61
C LEU A 609 20.62 -12.54 -34.72
N VAL A 610 20.21 -12.98 -33.53
CA VAL A 610 19.47 -12.16 -32.57
C VAL A 610 20.39 -11.10 -31.95
N GLU A 611 21.62 -11.46 -31.56
CA GLU A 611 22.61 -10.49 -31.07
C GLU A 611 22.96 -9.45 -32.14
N ASP A 612 23.06 -9.84 -33.40
CA ASP A 612 23.36 -8.92 -34.50
C ASP A 612 22.30 -7.83 -34.65
N ILE A 613 21.00 -8.16 -34.49
CA ILE A 613 19.91 -7.16 -34.53
C ILE A 613 19.77 -6.38 -33.22
N ILE A 614 20.11 -6.96 -32.07
CA ILE A 614 20.06 -6.25 -30.76
C ILE A 614 21.21 -5.24 -30.64
N PHE A 615 22.41 -5.64 -31.07
CA PHE A 615 23.61 -4.83 -30.93
C PHE A 615 23.95 -4.02 -32.18
N ASN A 616 23.16 -4.15 -33.26
CA ASN A 616 23.40 -3.47 -34.52
C ASN A 616 24.85 -3.68 -35.04
N ARG A 617 25.36 -4.92 -34.96
CA ARG A 617 26.78 -5.24 -35.25
C ARG A 617 27.13 -5.18 -36.73
N ARG A 618 26.12 -5.26 -37.61
CA ARG A 618 26.28 -5.39 -39.06
C ARG A 618 25.09 -4.79 -39.80
N GLU A 619 25.33 -4.28 -41.01
CA GLU A 619 24.33 -3.59 -41.82
C GLU A 619 23.20 -4.50 -42.31
N ASP A 620 23.50 -5.77 -42.60
CA ASP A 620 22.57 -6.79 -43.11
C ASP A 620 21.92 -7.63 -42.00
N ALA A 621 22.06 -7.24 -40.71
CA ALA A 621 21.51 -7.98 -39.57
C ALA A 621 19.99 -8.22 -39.70
N THR A 622 19.25 -7.17 -40.09
CA THR A 622 17.79 -7.24 -40.25
C THR A 622 17.39 -8.19 -41.36
N GLU A 623 18.09 -8.16 -42.50
CA GLU A 623 17.82 -9.01 -43.65
C GLU A 623 18.04 -10.48 -43.30
N ARG A 624 19.20 -10.81 -42.71
CA ARG A 624 19.52 -12.18 -42.26
C ARG A 624 18.47 -12.71 -41.27
N MET A 625 18.04 -11.88 -40.32
CA MET A 625 17.04 -12.30 -39.33
C MET A 625 15.65 -12.51 -39.97
N MET A 626 15.26 -11.66 -40.92
CA MET A 626 14.00 -11.83 -41.66
C MET A 626 14.02 -13.10 -42.53
N GLU A 627 15.12 -13.38 -43.22
CA GLU A 627 15.30 -14.61 -44.00
C GLU A 627 15.20 -15.85 -43.11
N TYR A 628 15.88 -15.85 -41.96
CA TYR A 628 15.78 -16.92 -40.97
C TYR A 628 14.34 -17.11 -40.48
N ALA A 629 13.66 -16.02 -40.11
CA ALA A 629 12.28 -16.06 -39.63
C ALA A 629 11.30 -16.61 -40.69
N GLN A 630 11.51 -16.30 -41.97
CA GLN A 630 10.74 -16.88 -43.07
C GLN A 630 11.03 -18.38 -43.23
N SER A 631 12.30 -18.80 -43.10
CA SER A 631 12.69 -20.21 -43.23
C SER A 631 12.05 -21.12 -42.18
N ILE A 632 11.83 -20.62 -40.96
CA ILE A 632 11.13 -21.36 -39.90
C ILE A 632 9.63 -21.40 -40.14
N LYS A 633 9.04 -20.30 -40.62
CA LYS A 633 7.60 -20.19 -40.87
C LYS A 633 7.11 -21.21 -41.92
N ASN A 634 8.02 -21.67 -42.77
CA ASN A 634 7.78 -22.68 -43.81
C ASN A 634 7.95 -24.13 -43.32
N LYS A 635 8.37 -24.37 -42.07
CA LYS A 635 8.43 -25.71 -41.45
C LYS A 635 7.14 -25.99 -40.68
N THR A 636 6.62 -27.22 -40.72
CA THR A 636 5.39 -27.57 -40.00
C THR A 636 5.60 -27.47 -38.48
N PRO A 637 4.56 -27.15 -37.69
CA PRO A 637 4.67 -27.00 -36.23
C PRO A 637 5.23 -28.24 -35.52
N GLU A 638 4.99 -29.44 -36.07
CA GLU A 638 5.51 -30.71 -35.54
C GLU A 638 7.02 -30.89 -35.79
N GLU A 639 7.52 -30.59 -37.00
CA GLU A 639 8.95 -30.65 -37.33
C GLU A 639 9.79 -29.63 -36.54
N SER A 640 9.21 -28.45 -36.26
CA SER A 640 9.85 -27.42 -35.45
C SER A 640 9.96 -27.80 -33.97
N LYS A 641 9.00 -28.57 -33.42
CA LYS A 641 9.05 -29.10 -32.04
C LYS A 641 9.94 -30.34 -31.93
N GLU A 642 9.94 -31.22 -32.93
CA GLU A 642 10.79 -32.43 -32.92
C GLU A 642 12.28 -32.09 -32.96
N LYS A 643 12.73 -31.19 -33.84
CA LYS A 643 14.14 -30.72 -33.83
C LYS A 643 14.54 -30.03 -32.53
N VAL A 644 13.59 -29.35 -31.87
CA VAL A 644 13.79 -28.67 -30.58
C VAL A 644 13.83 -29.65 -29.40
N LEU A 645 13.16 -30.79 -29.50
CA LEU A 645 13.26 -31.87 -28.51
C LEU A 645 14.51 -32.73 -28.71
N GLU A 646 14.96 -32.89 -29.97
CA GLU A 646 16.15 -33.67 -30.32
C GLU A 646 17.42 -33.10 -29.69
N TRP A 647 17.69 -31.79 -29.80
CA TRP A 647 18.90 -31.22 -29.18
C TRP A 647 18.84 -31.23 -27.64
N ARG A 648 17.63 -31.13 -27.04
CA ARG A 648 17.39 -31.30 -25.60
C ARG A 648 17.65 -32.72 -25.11
N SER A 649 17.77 -33.70 -26.00
CA SER A 649 18.13 -35.07 -25.67
C SER A 649 19.64 -35.35 -25.71
N LEU A 650 20.45 -34.39 -26.17
CA LEU A 650 21.91 -34.53 -26.23
C LEU A 650 22.56 -34.43 -24.83
N PRO A 651 23.74 -35.02 -24.59
CA PRO A 651 24.53 -34.82 -23.38
C PRO A 651 24.92 -33.34 -23.16
N LEU A 652 25.16 -32.94 -21.91
CA LEU A 652 25.47 -31.54 -21.55
C LEU A 652 26.76 -30.99 -22.18
N GLU A 653 27.62 -31.87 -22.68
CA GLU A 653 28.86 -31.55 -23.39
C GLU A 653 28.65 -31.33 -24.90
N GLU A 654 27.48 -31.73 -25.43
CA GLU A 654 27.07 -31.62 -26.84
C GLU A 654 25.93 -30.60 -27.07
N ARG A 655 25.39 -30.05 -25.97
CA ARG A 655 24.54 -28.84 -25.96
C ARG A 655 25.44 -27.62 -25.88
#